data_AF-A0A7Y5CV06-F1
#
_entry.id   AF-A0A7Y5CV06-F1
#
_cell.length_a   1.000
_cell.length_b   1.000
_cell.length_c   1.000
_cell.angle_alpha   90.00
_cell.angle_beta   90.00
_cell.angle_gamma   90.00
#
_symmetry.space_group_name_H-M   'P 1'
#
loop_
_entity.id
_entity.type
_entity.pdbx_description
1 polymer ?
#
loop_
_entity_poly.entity_id
_entity_poly.type
_entity_poly.pdbx_seq_one_letter_code
_entity_poly.pdbx_strand_id
1 'polypeptide(L)'
;MLLLILAVLFTLAPASAEAQARKLVRVHLADRSQAEELLSYDLDFASHAIQRHADVVVTAAEERLLQKKGFKLQSLIDDLASAFAERFGSTPDMGAYHTYQEMYDEMLATSQNYPNITKLMSLGSSIEGRQIWAMKVSDNPALEEDEEPALLYMANMHAREVVTPEIILFFLKHLTQNYGVDAQITDFVDHREFWLIPTQNPDGHVHVENVDAWWRKNRRNNGNGSFGVDQNRNFGYMWGFDNVGSSPNPFSETYRGTGPFSEPETQAIRALCQQQNFVLALSFHSYGNLWLFPWGYVPQNTSHHEIFVELASHCVAFNGYTPGNPASGTIYLTNGDTDDYFYGETSEKNRVFSFTPEVGEEFWPPESQIPILTQENLGPMLYLAEVAPIVADNPWRLLRPAAPVIAPFTGIEDGEYAVSWTIAADPNNPAVVFQLDELSGYSTLTDNAESGPANFTPAGFNVSTARYHSNSHSFYSGMGDGKNVNMTTAVPLLVPAGGMLTFWAWYSIELHWDYAYVEVSTDGMTFQSIPGNITTNSNPNGMNLGNGITGSSGGWIQGIFNLNAFAGQNIYVRFRYVTDSAVMQEGFYVDDITPVPRFASIATLADDIAGNAYEISGQQSGVYFYRVRAQDAEQQWGGWSALEDVTVEEQVPVDFLACLEGGQETPPVITNAAGGGMFTLNAAQNALTFTIRVSNLSGPISAAHFHNAAAGVAGPVVRNITFVGEEASGSWLSTDAQPLTPALVAELLAGRIYVNVHTAANPAGEIRGQLISGIPIDLFAALNGSQEVPPVQTPATGAGVFTLSGDGDSLTFDVTVSDLSSAITAAHFHNAAAGVNGPVVRNITFVGNHATGVWAETDPQALTPALVAELLAGRIYANVHTTVNPGGEIRGQLGKEPPPVCVTYDFPIATGAWYLISLPVIPADGSLSALFPGAAAAFEWDYASQNYVSVTQLDRLGDDGKPGAG
;
A
#
# COMPACT_ATOMS: atom_id res chain seq x y z
N MET A 1 -29.38 -65.06 69.35
CA MET A 1 -30.17 -64.36 68.31
C MET A 1 -29.24 -63.30 67.72
N LEU A 2 -28.89 -63.30 66.42
CA LEU A 2 -29.75 -63.10 65.22
C LEU A 2 -30.49 -61.74 65.30
N LEU A 3 -30.63 -60.86 64.30
CA LEU A 3 -30.37 -60.79 62.84
C LEU A 3 -29.91 -59.34 62.49
N LEU A 4 -29.35 -58.94 61.34
CA LEU A 4 -28.60 -59.57 60.22
C LEU A 4 -28.10 -58.42 59.31
N ILE A 5 -26.97 -58.55 58.58
CA ILE A 5 -26.64 -57.70 57.41
C ILE A 5 -26.30 -58.63 56.23
N LEU A 6 -26.94 -58.40 55.09
CA LEU A 6 -26.78 -59.23 53.89
C LEU A 6 -25.51 -58.82 53.12
N ALA A 7 -24.64 -59.79 52.85
CA ALA A 7 -23.61 -59.63 51.83
C ALA A 7 -24.21 -59.89 50.45
N VAL A 8 -23.95 -59.01 49.49
CA VAL A 8 -24.04 -59.32 48.06
C VAL A 8 -22.62 -59.28 47.52
N LEU A 9 -22.04 -60.47 47.30
CA LEU A 9 -20.84 -60.57 46.48
C LEU A 9 -21.24 -60.25 45.04
N PHE A 10 -20.80 -59.12 44.51
CA PHE A 10 -20.51 -59.05 43.09
C PHE A 10 -19.08 -59.55 42.87
N THR A 11 -18.98 -60.74 42.29
CA THR A 11 -17.73 -61.23 41.73
C THR A 11 -17.37 -60.35 40.54
N LEU A 12 -16.50 -59.35 40.76
CA LEU A 12 -15.74 -58.75 39.68
C LEU A 12 -14.80 -59.83 39.13
N ALA A 13 -15.27 -60.53 38.10
CA ALA A 13 -14.35 -61.18 37.18
C ALA A 13 -13.42 -60.07 36.61
N PRO A 14 -12.12 -60.35 36.41
CA PRO A 14 -11.29 -59.43 35.64
C PRO A 14 -11.92 -59.33 34.25
N ALA A 15 -12.34 -58.13 33.86
CA ALA A 15 -12.61 -57.87 32.47
C ALA A 15 -11.28 -58.05 31.74
N SER A 16 -11.14 -59.14 31.00
CA SER A 16 -10.13 -59.26 29.96
C SER A 16 -10.23 -58.04 29.07
N ALA A 17 -9.10 -57.47 28.67
CA ALA A 17 -9.05 -56.41 27.68
C ALA A 17 -9.47 -56.95 26.30
N GLU A 18 -10.78 -57.09 26.09
CA GLU A 18 -11.34 -56.96 24.76
C GLU A 18 -10.99 -55.55 24.28
N ALA A 19 -10.37 -55.43 23.11
CA ALA A 19 -10.18 -54.14 22.47
C ALA A 19 -11.57 -53.50 22.31
N GLN A 20 -11.83 -52.39 23.00
CA GLN A 20 -13.09 -51.68 22.82
C GLN A 20 -13.14 -51.21 21.38
N ALA A 21 -14.21 -51.58 20.66
CA ALA A 21 -14.40 -51.16 19.27
C ALA A 21 -14.28 -49.64 19.17
N ARG A 22 -13.24 -49.19 18.48
CA ARG A 22 -12.95 -47.78 18.17
C ARG A 22 -13.52 -47.45 16.80
N LYS A 23 -13.94 -46.21 16.62
CA LYS A 23 -14.42 -45.63 15.37
C LYS A 23 -13.66 -44.36 15.05
N LEU A 24 -13.53 -44.01 13.78
CA LEU A 24 -13.21 -42.65 13.37
C LEU A 24 -14.52 -41.92 13.07
N VAL A 25 -14.80 -40.82 13.77
CA VAL A 25 -16.01 -40.01 13.57
C VAL A 25 -15.65 -38.55 13.30
N ARG A 26 -16.35 -37.94 12.34
CA ARG A 26 -16.34 -36.50 12.10
C ARG A 26 -17.35 -35.80 13.00
N VAL A 27 -16.84 -34.97 13.91
CA VAL A 27 -17.61 -34.11 14.79
C VAL A 27 -17.86 -32.79 14.09
N HIS A 28 -19.09 -32.51 13.66
CA HIS A 28 -19.45 -31.24 13.03
C HIS A 28 -19.62 -30.15 14.09
N LEU A 29 -18.98 -29.00 13.88
CA LEU A 29 -18.92 -27.88 14.82
C LEU A 29 -19.78 -26.73 14.28
N ALA A 30 -20.58 -26.10 15.14
CA ALA A 30 -21.45 -24.99 14.75
C ALA A 30 -20.80 -23.61 14.97
N ASP A 31 -19.86 -23.51 15.92
CA ASP A 31 -19.15 -22.30 16.28
C ASP A 31 -17.86 -22.62 17.06
N ARG A 32 -17.08 -21.58 17.35
CA ARG A 32 -15.86 -21.67 18.16
C ARG A 32 -16.10 -22.17 19.59
N SER A 33 -17.26 -21.92 20.21
CA SER A 33 -17.55 -22.41 21.55
C SER A 33 -17.75 -23.92 21.58
N GLN A 34 -18.28 -24.52 20.52
CA GLN A 34 -18.32 -25.98 20.36
C GLN A 34 -16.93 -26.58 20.13
N ALA A 35 -16.05 -25.89 19.40
CA ALA A 35 -14.66 -26.31 19.23
C ALA A 35 -13.92 -26.31 20.58
N GLU A 36 -14.05 -25.22 21.35
CA GLU A 36 -13.46 -25.08 22.70
C GLU A 36 -14.06 -26.10 23.70
N GLU A 37 -15.36 -26.41 23.64
CA GLU A 37 -15.93 -27.51 24.44
C GLU A 37 -15.38 -28.86 24.01
N LEU A 38 -15.25 -29.15 22.71
CA LEU A 38 -14.76 -30.43 22.21
C LEU A 38 -13.30 -30.69 22.65
N LEU A 39 -12.44 -29.67 22.52
CA LEU A 39 -11.03 -29.71 22.94
C LEU A 39 -10.84 -29.83 24.46
N SER A 40 -11.89 -29.64 25.27
CA SER A 40 -11.85 -29.85 26.72
C SER A 40 -11.96 -31.33 27.14
N TYR A 41 -12.22 -32.24 26.20
CA TYR A 41 -12.28 -33.68 26.44
C TYR A 41 -10.95 -34.38 26.10
N ASP A 42 -10.58 -35.37 26.92
CA ASP A 42 -9.40 -36.24 26.74
C ASP A 42 -9.67 -37.26 25.61
N LEU A 43 -9.65 -36.78 24.35
CA LEU A 43 -9.99 -37.52 23.12
C LEU A 43 -8.79 -37.66 22.18
N ASP A 44 -8.81 -38.69 21.32
CA ASP A 44 -7.82 -38.90 20.25
C ASP A 44 -8.24 -38.12 18.98
N PHE A 45 -7.73 -36.90 18.84
CA PHE A 45 -7.97 -36.06 17.66
C PHE A 45 -7.12 -36.56 16.48
N ALA A 46 -7.80 -36.85 15.37
CA ALA A 46 -7.18 -37.27 14.12
C ALA A 46 -6.93 -36.08 13.17
N SER A 47 -7.86 -35.13 13.11
CA SER A 47 -7.69 -33.87 12.38
C SER A 47 -8.59 -32.77 12.96
N HIS A 48 -8.30 -31.51 12.64
CA HIS A 48 -9.15 -30.37 12.98
C HIS A 48 -9.25 -29.38 11.83
N ALA A 49 -10.44 -29.25 11.23
CA ALA A 49 -10.75 -28.23 10.25
C ALA A 49 -11.40 -27.04 10.96
N ILE A 50 -10.66 -25.92 11.04
CA ILE A 50 -10.97 -24.69 11.78
C ILE A 50 -12.48 -24.37 11.79
N GLN A 51 -13.12 -24.49 12.96
CA GLN A 51 -14.54 -24.16 13.21
C GLN A 51 -15.59 -24.92 12.34
N ARG A 52 -15.17 -25.83 11.45
CA ARG A 52 -16.07 -26.65 10.60
C ARG A 52 -16.32 -28.01 11.23
N HIS A 53 -15.25 -28.75 11.51
CA HIS A 53 -15.33 -30.10 12.06
C HIS A 53 -14.00 -30.56 12.67
N ALA A 54 -14.04 -31.61 13.49
CA ALA A 54 -12.86 -32.35 13.94
C ALA A 54 -13.07 -33.84 13.67
N ASP A 55 -12.08 -34.53 13.14
CA ASP A 55 -12.09 -35.99 13.08
C ASP A 55 -11.49 -36.54 14.37
N VAL A 56 -12.19 -37.46 15.02
CA VAL A 56 -11.86 -37.96 16.35
C VAL A 56 -12.01 -39.48 16.38
N VAL A 57 -11.00 -40.17 16.91
CA VAL A 57 -11.11 -41.60 17.22
C VAL A 57 -11.82 -41.75 18.57
N VAL A 58 -12.94 -42.47 18.58
CA VAL A 58 -13.81 -42.61 19.75
C VAL A 58 -14.14 -44.08 20.05
N THR A 59 -14.21 -44.41 21.33
CA THR A 59 -14.91 -45.60 21.82
C THR A 59 -16.43 -45.38 21.77
N ALA A 60 -17.19 -46.47 21.86
CA ALA A 60 -18.65 -46.40 22.05
C ALA A 60 -19.08 -45.63 23.32
N ALA A 61 -18.20 -45.38 24.30
CA ALA A 61 -18.49 -44.55 25.46
C ALA A 61 -18.37 -43.06 25.15
N GLU A 62 -17.31 -42.65 24.45
CA GLU A 62 -17.09 -41.26 24.03
C GLU A 62 -18.07 -40.84 22.93
N GLU A 63 -18.39 -41.72 21.97
CA GLU A 63 -19.43 -41.46 20.96
C GLU A 63 -20.76 -41.07 21.63
N ARG A 64 -21.17 -41.82 22.68
CA ARG A 64 -22.37 -41.52 23.47
C ARG A 64 -22.24 -40.27 24.33
N LEU A 65 -21.03 -39.92 24.79
CA LEU A 65 -20.78 -38.67 25.52
C LEU A 65 -21.00 -37.47 24.58
N LEU A 66 -20.38 -37.49 23.40
CA LEU A 66 -20.49 -36.43 22.39
C LEU A 66 -21.93 -36.26 21.92
N GLN A 67 -22.63 -37.36 21.60
CA GLN A 67 -24.06 -37.33 21.27
C GLN A 67 -24.91 -36.73 22.40
N LYS A 68 -24.64 -37.08 23.66
CA LYS A 68 -25.35 -36.53 24.83
C LYS A 68 -25.05 -35.04 25.06
N LYS A 69 -23.87 -34.57 24.66
CA LYS A 69 -23.49 -33.15 24.67
C LYS A 69 -24.08 -32.35 23.50
N GLY A 70 -24.70 -33.02 22.52
CA GLY A 70 -25.38 -32.38 21.39
C GLY A 70 -24.50 -32.19 20.15
N PHE A 71 -23.29 -32.75 20.14
CA PHE A 71 -22.45 -32.77 18.95
C PHE A 71 -23.09 -33.63 17.85
N LYS A 72 -23.00 -33.15 16.60
CA LYS A 72 -23.43 -33.90 15.41
C LYS A 72 -22.27 -34.76 14.92
N LEU A 73 -22.46 -36.07 14.93
CA LEU A 73 -21.43 -37.04 14.52
C LEU A 73 -21.77 -37.65 13.16
N GLN A 74 -20.76 -37.80 12.32
CA GLN A 74 -20.77 -38.61 11.10
C GLN A 74 -19.72 -39.72 11.27
N SER A 75 -20.09 -40.98 11.05
CA SER A 75 -19.10 -42.05 11.03
C SER A 75 -18.27 -41.95 9.74
N LEU A 76 -16.94 -41.99 9.88
CA LEU A 76 -16.01 -42.15 8.75
C LEU A 76 -15.55 -43.60 8.63
N ILE A 77 -15.26 -44.24 9.76
CA ILE A 77 -14.91 -45.67 9.85
C ILE A 77 -15.63 -46.28 11.05
N ASP A 78 -16.56 -47.21 10.79
CA ASP A 78 -17.45 -47.81 11.80
C ASP A 78 -16.79 -48.84 12.73
N ASP A 79 -15.64 -49.39 12.34
CA ASP A 79 -14.80 -50.27 13.17
C ASP A 79 -13.36 -50.24 12.65
N LEU A 80 -12.45 -49.62 13.42
CA LEU A 80 -11.02 -49.53 13.05
C LEU A 80 -10.33 -50.90 12.98
N ALA A 81 -10.78 -51.88 13.77
CA ALA A 81 -10.19 -53.22 13.79
C ALA A 81 -10.61 -54.03 12.55
N SER A 82 -11.88 -53.90 12.12
CA SER A 82 -12.33 -54.47 10.84
C SER A 82 -11.66 -53.77 9.65
N ALA A 83 -11.53 -52.44 9.66
CA ALA A 83 -10.83 -51.71 8.59
C ALA A 83 -9.35 -52.12 8.47
N PHE A 84 -8.67 -52.36 9.60
CA PHE A 84 -7.33 -52.95 9.64
C PHE A 84 -7.31 -54.37 9.03
N ALA A 85 -8.21 -55.25 9.48
CA ALA A 85 -8.28 -56.63 8.98
C ALA A 85 -8.68 -56.74 7.50
N GLU A 86 -9.50 -55.83 6.98
CA GLU A 86 -9.86 -55.76 5.56
C GLU A 86 -8.70 -55.29 4.67
N ARG A 87 -7.89 -54.34 5.16
CA ARG A 87 -6.76 -53.77 4.41
C ARG A 87 -5.54 -54.70 4.37
N PHE A 88 -5.25 -55.40 5.47
CA PHE A 88 -4.00 -56.18 5.61
C PHE A 88 -4.22 -57.70 5.75
N GLY A 89 -5.46 -58.17 5.80
CA GLY A 89 -5.78 -59.60 5.86
C GLY A 89 -5.36 -60.27 7.18
N SER A 90 -4.90 -61.53 7.10
CA SER A 90 -4.53 -62.35 8.27
C SER A 90 -3.02 -62.52 8.50
N THR A 91 -2.20 -61.83 7.71
CA THR A 91 -0.74 -61.74 7.83
C THR A 91 -0.37 -60.27 7.71
N PRO A 92 0.32 -59.66 8.68
CA PRO A 92 0.63 -58.24 8.59
C PRO A 92 1.49 -57.94 7.36
N ASP A 93 1.11 -56.90 6.63
CA ASP A 93 1.68 -56.46 5.36
C ASP A 93 1.63 -54.93 5.36
N MET A 94 2.74 -54.25 5.07
CA MET A 94 2.77 -52.79 4.98
C MET A 94 2.39 -52.29 3.57
N GLY A 95 2.18 -53.19 2.60
CA GLY A 95 1.93 -52.84 1.21
C GLY A 95 3.17 -52.17 0.60
N ALA A 96 2.97 -50.99 0.00
CA ALA A 96 4.07 -50.17 -0.53
C ALA A 96 4.79 -49.30 0.52
N TYR A 97 4.42 -49.33 1.80
CA TYR A 97 5.11 -48.60 2.88
C TYR A 97 6.23 -49.45 3.49
N HIS A 98 7.33 -48.83 3.93
CA HIS A 98 8.46 -49.54 4.53
C HIS A 98 8.16 -50.03 5.96
N THR A 99 8.46 -51.30 6.23
CA THR A 99 8.71 -51.76 7.61
C THR A 99 9.98 -51.11 8.18
N TYR A 100 10.13 -51.08 9.50
CA TYR A 100 11.34 -50.62 10.20
C TYR A 100 12.61 -51.31 9.69
N GLN A 101 12.52 -52.60 9.33
CA GLN A 101 13.66 -53.34 8.78
C GLN A 101 14.02 -52.85 7.36
N GLU A 102 13.01 -52.63 6.51
CA GLU A 102 13.23 -52.14 5.14
C GLU A 102 13.73 -50.69 5.12
N MET A 103 13.26 -49.81 6.03
CA MET A 103 13.84 -48.48 6.22
C MET A 103 15.34 -48.56 6.53
N TYR A 104 15.73 -49.42 7.48
CA TYR A 104 17.14 -49.60 7.84
C TYR A 104 17.95 -50.19 6.68
N ASP A 105 17.43 -51.20 5.99
CA ASP A 105 18.12 -51.83 4.86
C ASP A 105 18.31 -50.85 3.69
N GLU A 106 17.36 -49.95 3.45
CA GLU A 106 17.47 -48.87 2.47
C GLU A 106 18.50 -47.80 2.88
N MET A 107 18.46 -47.33 4.13
CA MET A 107 19.48 -46.41 4.65
C MET A 107 20.88 -47.05 4.56
N LEU A 108 21.01 -48.31 4.95
CA LEU A 108 22.28 -49.05 4.90
C LEU A 108 22.78 -49.21 3.47
N ALA A 109 21.92 -49.59 2.52
CA ALA A 109 22.26 -49.69 1.11
C ALA A 109 22.70 -48.33 0.54
N THR A 110 21.99 -47.25 0.92
CA THR A 110 22.34 -45.89 0.50
C THR A 110 23.72 -45.50 1.05
N SER A 111 24.00 -45.75 2.33
CA SER A 111 25.31 -45.44 2.92
C SER A 111 26.46 -46.27 2.34
N GLN A 112 26.20 -47.51 1.90
CA GLN A 112 27.19 -48.32 1.19
C GLN A 112 27.43 -47.88 -0.25
N ASN A 113 26.43 -47.31 -0.92
CA ASN A 113 26.53 -46.81 -2.30
C ASN A 113 27.15 -45.40 -2.37
N TYR A 114 26.93 -44.56 -1.36
CA TYR A 114 27.38 -43.17 -1.29
C TYR A 114 28.26 -42.87 -0.05
N PRO A 115 29.26 -43.71 0.29
CA PRO A 115 29.96 -43.68 1.58
C PRO A 115 30.84 -42.45 1.80
N ASN A 116 31.14 -41.69 0.73
CA ASN A 116 31.90 -40.45 0.84
C ASN A 116 31.03 -39.29 1.33
N ILE A 117 29.71 -39.33 1.07
CA ILE A 117 28.78 -38.23 1.37
C ILE A 117 27.68 -38.62 2.37
N THR A 118 27.76 -39.81 2.99
CA THR A 118 26.77 -40.29 3.94
C THR A 118 27.40 -41.06 5.11
N LYS A 119 26.75 -40.97 6.28
CA LYS A 119 27.12 -41.75 7.48
C LYS A 119 25.84 -42.17 8.21
N LEU A 120 25.52 -43.47 8.10
CA LEU A 120 24.46 -44.09 8.90
C LEU A 120 24.94 -44.30 10.34
N MET A 121 24.16 -43.84 11.32
CA MET A 121 24.45 -44.04 12.73
C MET A 121 23.18 -44.25 13.55
N SER A 122 23.32 -44.82 14.74
CA SER A 122 22.23 -44.86 15.71
C SER A 122 22.38 -43.76 16.75
N LEU A 123 21.27 -43.08 17.03
CA LEU A 123 21.18 -42.05 18.07
C LEU A 123 20.94 -42.63 19.48
N GLY A 124 20.63 -43.93 19.57
CA GLY A 124 20.24 -44.60 20.80
C GLY A 124 19.26 -45.73 20.56
N SER A 125 18.78 -46.33 21.65
CA SER A 125 17.82 -47.42 21.62
C SER A 125 16.48 -47.01 22.21
N SER A 126 15.39 -47.47 21.61
CA SER A 126 14.01 -47.33 22.09
C SER A 126 13.73 -48.15 23.36
N ILE A 127 12.52 -48.01 23.91
CA ILE A 127 12.10 -48.69 25.15
C ILE A 127 12.09 -50.23 25.07
N GLU A 128 11.89 -50.82 23.89
CA GLU A 128 12.03 -52.26 23.60
C GLU A 128 13.40 -52.62 22.96
N GLY A 129 14.30 -51.65 22.77
CA GLY A 129 15.69 -51.88 22.36
C GLY A 129 16.00 -51.83 20.85
N ARG A 130 15.05 -51.38 20.02
CA ARG A 130 15.30 -51.09 18.60
C ARG A 130 16.15 -49.84 18.46
N GLN A 131 16.97 -49.76 17.42
CA GLN A 131 17.86 -48.62 17.21
C GLN A 131 17.10 -47.48 16.54
N ILE A 132 17.31 -46.25 17.01
CA ILE A 132 16.83 -45.05 16.33
C ILE A 132 17.92 -44.69 15.32
N TRP A 133 17.62 -44.81 14.03
CA TRP A 133 18.60 -44.60 12.95
C TRP A 133 18.51 -43.17 12.39
N ALA A 134 19.69 -42.59 12.16
CA ALA A 134 19.85 -41.31 11.49
C ALA A 134 20.87 -41.46 10.35
N MET A 135 20.59 -40.81 9.22
CA MET A 135 21.58 -40.58 8.17
C MET A 135 22.08 -39.15 8.28
N LYS A 136 23.40 -38.96 8.40
CA LYS A 136 24.04 -37.69 8.08
C LYS A 136 24.41 -37.68 6.60
N VAL A 137 24.09 -36.59 5.88
CA VAL A 137 24.51 -36.32 4.50
C VAL A 137 25.21 -34.97 4.45
N SER A 138 26.50 -34.96 4.09
CA SER A 138 27.35 -33.78 3.74
C SER A 138 28.57 -34.31 2.98
N ASP A 139 29.44 -33.49 2.41
CA ASP A 139 30.66 -33.93 1.72
C ASP A 139 31.73 -34.54 2.66
N ASN A 140 31.76 -34.11 3.93
CA ASN A 140 32.63 -34.64 4.99
C ASN A 140 31.83 -35.30 6.13
N PRO A 141 30.97 -36.29 5.85
CA PRO A 141 29.97 -36.81 6.79
C PRO A 141 30.60 -37.49 8.03
N ALA A 142 31.90 -37.76 8.01
CA ALA A 142 32.67 -38.31 9.13
C ALA A 142 32.99 -37.28 10.22
N LEU A 143 33.08 -36.00 9.86
CA LEU A 143 33.40 -34.86 10.74
C LEU A 143 32.10 -34.16 11.17
N GLU A 144 32.23 -33.15 12.02
CA GLU A 144 31.19 -32.15 12.31
C GLU A 144 31.81 -30.79 11.98
N GLU A 145 31.13 -29.96 11.19
CA GLU A 145 31.68 -28.71 10.65
C GLU A 145 30.83 -27.53 11.16
N ASP A 146 31.30 -26.86 12.22
CA ASP A 146 30.56 -25.78 12.91
C ASP A 146 30.25 -24.58 12.00
N GLU A 147 30.96 -24.44 10.89
CA GLU A 147 30.73 -23.45 9.84
C GLU A 147 29.57 -23.81 8.88
N GLU A 148 29.14 -25.07 8.82
CA GLU A 148 28.04 -25.52 7.97
C GLU A 148 26.69 -25.51 8.71
N PRO A 149 25.62 -24.96 8.11
CA PRO A 149 24.31 -24.99 8.73
C PRO A 149 23.71 -26.39 8.67
N ALA A 150 23.45 -26.99 9.83
CA ALA A 150 22.80 -28.29 9.93
C ALA A 150 21.26 -28.18 9.86
N LEU A 151 20.63 -29.12 9.15
CA LEU A 151 19.17 -29.26 9.03
C LEU A 151 18.71 -30.62 9.57
N LEU A 152 17.66 -30.62 10.41
CA LEU A 152 17.09 -31.83 11.00
C LEU A 152 15.72 -32.17 10.38
N TYR A 153 15.64 -33.24 9.58
CA TYR A 153 14.36 -33.73 9.06
C TYR A 153 14.03 -35.09 9.68
N MET A 154 12.94 -35.15 10.43
CA MET A 154 12.52 -36.33 11.18
C MET A 154 11.04 -36.65 10.99
N ALA A 155 10.68 -37.91 11.17
CA ALA A 155 9.34 -38.43 10.86
C ALA A 155 8.88 -39.51 11.85
N ASN A 156 7.60 -39.90 11.71
CA ASN A 156 6.99 -41.05 12.38
C ASN A 156 7.21 -41.05 13.90
N MET A 157 7.01 -39.88 14.51
CA MET A 157 6.98 -39.77 15.97
C MET A 157 5.71 -40.39 16.53
N HIS A 158 4.57 -40.19 15.86
CA HIS A 158 3.40 -41.03 16.05
C HIS A 158 3.44 -42.17 15.03
N ALA A 159 3.22 -43.40 15.50
CA ALA A 159 3.52 -44.58 14.70
C ALA A 159 2.59 -44.80 13.51
N ARG A 160 1.31 -44.43 13.63
CA ARG A 160 0.28 -44.59 12.57
C ARG A 160 0.47 -43.69 11.36
N GLU A 161 1.41 -42.74 11.40
CA GLU A 161 1.62 -41.71 10.37
C GLU A 161 2.60 -42.22 9.31
N VAL A 162 2.25 -43.34 8.68
CA VAL A 162 3.17 -44.21 7.92
C VAL A 162 3.66 -43.65 6.59
N VAL A 163 3.09 -42.54 6.11
CA VAL A 163 3.59 -41.83 4.93
C VAL A 163 4.82 -40.97 5.24
N THR A 164 5.03 -40.60 6.50
CA THR A 164 6.10 -39.66 6.88
C THR A 164 7.52 -40.23 6.74
N PRO A 165 7.83 -41.53 7.01
CA PRO A 165 9.14 -42.12 6.70
C PRO A 165 9.47 -42.07 5.21
N GLU A 166 8.48 -42.27 4.34
CA GLU A 166 8.66 -42.29 2.88
C GLU A 166 9.20 -40.96 2.34
N ILE A 167 8.81 -39.84 2.96
CA ILE A 167 9.28 -38.50 2.61
C ILE A 167 10.78 -38.36 2.92
N ILE A 168 11.21 -38.83 4.09
CA ILE A 168 12.62 -38.80 4.50
C ILE A 168 13.48 -39.71 3.61
N LEU A 169 13.00 -40.92 3.31
CA LEU A 169 13.67 -41.87 2.42
C LEU A 169 13.74 -41.36 0.97
N PHE A 170 12.67 -40.75 0.47
CA PHE A 170 12.64 -40.09 -0.84
C PHE A 170 13.65 -38.94 -0.92
N PHE A 171 13.72 -38.09 0.11
CA PHE A 171 14.67 -36.98 0.15
C PHE A 171 16.13 -37.45 0.25
N LEU A 172 16.41 -38.48 1.06
CA LEU A 172 17.71 -39.13 1.12
C LEU A 172 18.17 -39.65 -0.26
N LYS A 173 17.27 -40.33 -0.99
CA LYS A 173 17.52 -40.74 -2.38
C LYS A 173 17.74 -39.55 -3.30
N HIS A 174 16.94 -38.48 -3.16
CA HIS A 174 17.05 -37.29 -4.00
C HIS A 174 18.42 -36.60 -3.85
N LEU A 175 18.87 -36.37 -2.61
CA LEU A 175 20.21 -35.79 -2.35
C LEU A 175 21.31 -36.67 -2.93
N THR A 176 21.33 -37.96 -2.58
CA THR A 176 22.43 -38.87 -2.94
C THR A 176 22.50 -39.20 -4.43
N GLN A 177 21.36 -39.32 -5.12
CA GLN A 177 21.33 -39.68 -6.55
C GLN A 177 21.63 -38.49 -7.47
N ASN A 178 21.43 -37.25 -7.00
CA ASN A 178 21.69 -36.04 -7.79
C ASN A 178 23.01 -35.34 -7.39
N TYR A 179 23.68 -35.76 -6.32
CA TYR A 179 25.02 -35.27 -5.97
C TYR A 179 26.04 -35.51 -7.10
N GLY A 180 26.76 -34.45 -7.50
CA GLY A 180 27.68 -34.47 -8.65
C GLY A 180 26.99 -34.51 -10.01
N VAL A 181 25.65 -34.40 -10.07
CA VAL A 181 24.83 -34.38 -11.29
C VAL A 181 24.07 -33.06 -11.41
N ASP A 182 23.35 -32.68 -10.36
CA ASP A 182 22.66 -31.40 -10.23
C ASP A 182 23.53 -30.44 -9.41
N ALA A 183 23.70 -29.21 -9.91
CA ALA A 183 24.60 -28.23 -9.29
C ALA A 183 24.05 -27.67 -7.96
N GLN A 184 22.73 -27.54 -7.80
CA GLN A 184 22.11 -27.07 -6.56
C GLN A 184 22.20 -28.17 -5.49
N ILE A 185 21.89 -29.42 -5.85
CA ILE A 185 22.04 -30.55 -4.90
C ILE A 185 23.50 -30.78 -4.51
N THR A 186 24.44 -30.53 -5.43
CA THR A 186 25.88 -30.59 -5.12
C THR A 186 26.27 -29.48 -4.14
N ASP A 187 25.90 -28.22 -4.39
CA ASP A 187 26.13 -27.11 -3.44
C ASP A 187 25.49 -27.34 -2.07
N PHE A 188 24.32 -27.99 -2.03
CA PHE A 188 23.64 -28.29 -0.78
C PHE A 188 24.40 -29.32 0.06
N VAL A 189 24.99 -30.35 -0.56
CA VAL A 189 25.75 -31.38 0.17
C VAL A 189 27.19 -30.94 0.45
N ASP A 190 27.79 -30.11 -0.40
CA ASP A 190 29.15 -29.55 -0.25
C ASP A 190 29.25 -28.41 0.79
N HIS A 191 28.12 -27.92 1.31
CA HIS A 191 28.07 -26.75 2.21
C HIS A 191 26.93 -26.80 3.27
N ARG A 192 26.33 -27.96 3.55
CA ARG A 192 25.33 -28.18 4.64
C ARG A 192 25.38 -29.62 5.15
N GLU A 193 24.96 -29.79 6.40
CA GLU A 193 24.69 -31.10 6.98
C GLU A 193 23.19 -31.44 7.05
N PHE A 194 22.74 -32.48 6.34
CA PHE A 194 21.38 -33.01 6.49
C PHE A 194 21.35 -34.19 7.45
N TRP A 195 20.53 -34.09 8.48
CA TRP A 195 20.27 -35.15 9.46
C TRP A 195 18.86 -35.72 9.27
N LEU A 196 18.79 -36.93 8.73
CA LEU A 196 17.55 -37.55 8.25
C LEU A 196 17.15 -38.75 9.13
N ILE A 197 15.98 -38.69 9.77
CA ILE A 197 15.48 -39.69 10.73
C ILE A 197 14.11 -40.21 10.28
N PRO A 198 14.03 -41.33 9.53
CA PRO A 198 12.74 -41.85 9.02
C PRO A 198 11.76 -42.29 10.12
N THR A 199 12.24 -42.71 11.29
CA THR A 199 11.39 -42.98 12.45
C THR A 199 12.08 -42.67 13.77
N GLN A 200 11.46 -41.78 14.56
CA GLN A 200 11.79 -41.58 15.97
C GLN A 200 11.17 -42.66 16.87
N ASN A 201 10.11 -43.32 16.41
CA ASN A 201 9.29 -44.27 17.20
C ASN A 201 9.34 -45.71 16.65
N PRO A 202 10.52 -46.37 16.59
CA PRO A 202 10.64 -47.68 15.94
C PRO A 202 9.82 -48.77 16.63
N ASP A 203 9.57 -48.65 17.95
CA ASP A 203 8.73 -49.61 18.66
C ASP A 203 7.24 -49.42 18.37
N GLY A 204 6.81 -48.17 18.24
CA GLY A 204 5.46 -47.85 17.80
C GLY A 204 5.24 -48.30 16.36
N HIS A 205 6.18 -48.02 15.45
CA HIS A 205 6.09 -48.42 14.04
C HIS A 205 5.99 -49.93 13.89
N VAL A 206 6.83 -50.71 14.59
CA VAL A 206 6.74 -52.17 14.58
C VAL A 206 5.44 -52.69 15.25
N HIS A 207 4.79 -51.90 16.12
CA HIS A 207 3.45 -52.22 16.63
C HIS A 207 2.34 -51.95 15.61
N VAL A 208 2.48 -50.88 14.81
CA VAL A 208 1.62 -50.55 13.67
C VAL A 208 1.72 -51.59 12.56
N GLU A 209 2.94 -52.01 12.22
CA GLU A 209 3.22 -53.12 11.29
C GLU A 209 2.50 -54.41 11.68
N ASN A 210 2.53 -54.80 12.97
CA ASN A 210 2.27 -56.19 13.38
C ASN A 210 1.03 -56.40 14.28
N VAL A 211 0.43 -55.34 14.84
CA VAL A 211 -0.58 -55.47 15.92
C VAL A 211 -1.76 -54.52 15.78
N ASP A 212 -1.52 -53.21 15.64
CA ASP A 212 -2.56 -52.17 15.62
C ASP A 212 -2.14 -50.97 14.76
N ALA A 213 -2.59 -50.94 13.50
CA ALA A 213 -2.28 -49.85 12.57
C ALA A 213 -2.73 -48.44 13.01
N TRP A 214 -3.56 -48.35 14.05
CA TRP A 214 -4.08 -47.09 14.59
C TRP A 214 -3.33 -46.63 15.85
N TRP A 215 -2.26 -47.34 16.22
CA TRP A 215 -1.44 -47.00 17.39
C TRP A 215 -0.65 -45.70 17.19
N ARG A 216 -0.78 -44.77 18.14
CA ARG A 216 -0.13 -43.45 18.09
C ARG A 216 1.22 -43.42 18.81
N LYS A 217 1.24 -43.81 20.09
CA LYS A 217 2.31 -43.54 21.06
C LYS A 217 3.56 -44.42 20.89
N ASN A 218 4.57 -44.26 21.76
CA ASN A 218 5.63 -45.29 21.91
C ASN A 218 5.09 -46.56 22.62
N ARG A 219 5.96 -47.48 23.04
CA ARG A 219 5.58 -48.78 23.64
C ARG A 219 5.86 -48.94 25.13
N ARG A 220 6.10 -47.85 25.89
CA ARG A 220 6.35 -47.92 27.34
C ARG A 220 5.24 -48.69 28.07
N ASN A 221 5.59 -49.67 28.89
CA ASN A 221 4.67 -50.25 29.87
C ASN A 221 4.58 -49.31 31.10
N ASN A 222 3.43 -48.70 31.34
CA ASN A 222 3.22 -47.75 32.43
C ASN A 222 2.95 -48.43 33.80
N GLY A 223 2.98 -49.76 33.87
CA GLY A 223 2.87 -50.53 35.13
C GLY A 223 1.45 -50.65 35.71
N ASN A 224 0.46 -49.99 35.09
CA ASN A 224 -0.94 -49.97 35.50
C ASN A 224 -1.89 -50.62 34.47
N GLY A 225 -1.34 -51.25 33.43
CA GLY A 225 -2.09 -51.85 32.32
C GLY A 225 -2.22 -50.96 31.07
N SER A 226 -1.86 -49.68 31.13
CA SER A 226 -1.74 -48.85 29.93
C SER A 226 -0.35 -48.93 29.31
N PHE A 227 -0.27 -48.61 28.01
CA PHE A 227 0.97 -48.57 27.25
C PHE A 227 1.13 -47.23 26.52
N GLY A 228 2.38 -46.86 26.30
CA GLY A 228 2.80 -45.73 25.48
C GLY A 228 2.71 -44.37 26.14
N VAL A 229 3.67 -43.52 25.78
CA VAL A 229 3.73 -42.07 25.98
C VAL A 229 3.64 -41.38 24.62
N ASP A 230 2.90 -40.29 24.54
CA ASP A 230 2.90 -39.40 23.38
C ASP A 230 4.22 -38.63 23.37
N GLN A 231 5.07 -38.96 22.40
CA GLN A 231 6.39 -38.37 22.30
C GLN A 231 6.33 -36.88 21.94
N ASN A 232 5.34 -36.46 21.15
CA ASN A 232 5.14 -35.04 20.82
C ASN A 232 4.41 -34.28 21.94
N ARG A 233 4.40 -34.84 23.15
CA ARG A 233 4.00 -34.21 24.42
C ARG A 233 5.07 -34.42 25.52
N ASN A 234 6.24 -34.96 25.17
CA ASN A 234 7.29 -35.34 26.13
C ASN A 234 8.57 -34.49 26.03
N PHE A 235 8.67 -33.56 25.07
CA PHE A 235 9.79 -32.60 25.02
C PHE A 235 9.73 -31.60 26.18
N GLY A 236 10.88 -31.01 26.52
CA GLY A 236 11.06 -30.29 27.79
C GLY A 236 10.50 -28.86 27.85
N TYR A 237 10.33 -28.19 26.71
CA TYR A 237 9.86 -26.81 26.71
C TYR A 237 8.35 -26.76 26.98
N MET A 238 7.95 -25.97 28.00
CA MET A 238 6.58 -25.88 28.50
C MET A 238 5.91 -27.24 28.80
N TRP A 239 6.71 -28.28 29.11
CA TRP A 239 6.20 -29.62 29.40
C TRP A 239 5.19 -29.58 30.55
N GLY A 240 3.97 -30.05 30.27
CA GLY A 240 2.92 -30.13 31.27
C GLY A 240 2.52 -28.77 31.88
N PHE A 241 2.66 -27.69 31.11
CA PHE A 241 2.26 -26.32 31.46
C PHE A 241 0.88 -26.25 32.13
N ASP A 242 -0.09 -26.97 31.57
CA ASP A 242 -1.41 -27.20 32.16
C ASP A 242 -1.92 -28.62 31.80
N ASN A 243 -3.24 -28.82 31.68
CA ASN A 243 -3.87 -30.07 31.22
C ASN A 243 -4.70 -29.88 29.93
N VAL A 244 -4.31 -28.91 29.10
CA VAL A 244 -4.89 -28.66 27.77
C VAL A 244 -3.86 -29.10 26.72
N GLY A 245 -4.30 -29.79 25.67
CA GLY A 245 -3.42 -30.24 24.59
C GLY A 245 -2.51 -31.44 24.91
N SER A 246 -2.28 -31.73 26.19
CA SER A 246 -1.58 -32.91 26.69
C SER A 246 -2.22 -33.42 27.97
N SER A 247 -2.04 -34.70 28.31
CA SER A 247 -2.72 -35.33 29.45
C SER A 247 -1.74 -35.96 30.45
N PRO A 248 -1.95 -35.84 31.78
CA PRO A 248 -1.22 -36.60 32.79
C PRO A 248 -1.82 -38.01 33.00
N ASN A 249 -2.93 -38.33 32.34
CA ASN A 249 -3.60 -39.63 32.43
C ASN A 249 -2.86 -40.66 31.55
N PRO A 250 -2.28 -41.74 32.11
CA PRO A 250 -1.54 -42.74 31.34
C PRO A 250 -2.41 -43.56 30.37
N PHE A 251 -3.73 -43.46 30.44
CA PHE A 251 -4.66 -44.04 29.46
C PHE A 251 -5.00 -43.12 28.28
N SER A 252 -4.59 -41.84 28.31
CA SER A 252 -4.81 -40.90 27.21
C SER A 252 -3.88 -41.20 26.02
N GLU A 253 -4.35 -40.90 24.81
CA GLU A 253 -3.51 -40.87 23.61
C GLU A 253 -2.55 -39.67 23.56
N THR A 254 -2.80 -38.61 24.35
CA THR A 254 -1.89 -37.47 24.55
C THR A 254 -1.12 -37.54 25.87
N TYR A 255 -0.93 -38.75 26.41
CA TYR A 255 -0.23 -38.93 27.69
C TYR A 255 1.22 -38.43 27.62
N ARG A 256 1.52 -37.36 28.37
CA ARG A 256 2.80 -36.62 28.33
C ARG A 256 4.01 -37.31 28.98
N GLY A 257 3.84 -38.51 29.53
CA GLY A 257 4.87 -39.23 30.30
C GLY A 257 4.96 -38.83 31.77
N THR A 258 6.02 -39.28 32.45
CA THR A 258 6.22 -39.06 33.90
C THR A 258 7.03 -37.81 34.24
N GLY A 259 7.68 -37.22 33.22
CA GLY A 259 8.50 -36.02 33.27
C GLY A 259 8.90 -35.62 31.85
N PRO A 260 9.45 -34.42 31.65
CA PRO A 260 10.04 -34.04 30.37
C PRO A 260 11.20 -34.99 30.05
N PHE A 261 11.28 -35.43 28.80
CA PHE A 261 12.23 -36.42 28.31
C PHE A 261 12.24 -37.71 29.16
N SER A 262 11.07 -38.20 29.57
CA SER A 262 10.96 -39.51 30.24
C SER A 262 11.21 -40.69 29.28
N GLU A 263 11.05 -40.46 27.97
CA GLU A 263 11.17 -41.47 26.92
C GLU A 263 12.58 -41.52 26.32
N PRO A 264 13.20 -42.71 26.16
CA PRO A 264 14.53 -42.83 25.58
C PRO A 264 14.57 -42.32 24.14
N GLU A 265 13.45 -42.39 23.41
CA GLU A 265 13.32 -41.86 22.05
C GLU A 265 13.48 -40.33 22.01
N THR A 266 12.78 -39.60 22.88
CA THR A 266 12.92 -38.13 22.97
C THR A 266 14.26 -37.70 23.59
N GLN A 267 14.84 -38.53 24.48
CA GLN A 267 16.20 -38.31 25.00
C GLN A 267 17.25 -38.39 23.88
N ALA A 268 17.08 -39.27 22.90
CA ALA A 268 17.99 -39.39 21.75
C ALA A 268 17.99 -38.11 20.89
N ILE A 269 16.81 -37.54 20.61
CA ILE A 269 16.70 -36.26 19.88
C ILE A 269 17.29 -35.09 20.69
N ARG A 270 16.98 -35.00 21.99
CA ARG A 270 17.62 -34.00 22.88
C ARG A 270 19.14 -34.10 22.84
N ALA A 271 19.68 -35.31 22.96
CA ALA A 271 21.12 -35.54 22.92
C ALA A 271 21.72 -35.15 21.57
N LEU A 272 21.01 -35.37 20.46
CA LEU A 272 21.45 -34.93 19.13
C LEU A 272 21.48 -33.39 19.03
N CYS A 273 20.44 -32.69 19.46
CA CYS A 273 20.42 -31.21 19.45
C CYS A 273 21.39 -30.56 20.44
N GLN A 274 21.89 -31.30 21.44
CA GLN A 274 22.99 -30.87 22.32
C GLN A 274 24.38 -31.08 21.69
N GLN A 275 24.46 -31.85 20.60
CA GLN A 275 25.69 -32.15 19.86
C GLN A 275 25.78 -31.38 18.52
N GLN A 276 24.65 -30.93 17.98
CA GLN A 276 24.51 -30.40 16.63
C GLN A 276 23.87 -29.02 16.62
N ASN A 277 24.45 -28.10 15.83
CA ASN A 277 24.01 -26.71 15.70
C ASN A 277 22.91 -26.56 14.63
N PHE A 278 21.76 -27.23 14.80
CA PHE A 278 20.66 -27.18 13.82
C PHE A 278 20.08 -25.77 13.67
N VAL A 279 19.94 -25.28 12.44
CA VAL A 279 19.34 -23.96 12.18
C VAL A 279 17.87 -24.07 11.79
N LEU A 280 17.52 -25.15 11.08
CA LEU A 280 16.17 -25.46 10.59
C LEU A 280 15.81 -26.90 10.93
N ALA A 281 14.54 -27.16 11.20
CA ALA A 281 14.02 -28.51 11.42
C ALA A 281 12.62 -28.72 10.82
N LEU A 282 12.33 -29.97 10.44
CA LEU A 282 10.99 -30.44 10.08
C LEU A 282 10.67 -31.70 10.89
N SER A 283 9.53 -31.68 11.60
CA SER A 283 8.92 -32.86 12.21
C SER A 283 7.71 -33.27 11.37
N PHE A 284 7.88 -34.23 10.45
CA PHE A 284 6.80 -34.69 9.59
C PHE A 284 5.79 -35.54 10.36
N HIS A 285 4.52 -35.15 10.23
CA HIS A 285 3.34 -35.78 10.82
C HIS A 285 2.27 -36.04 9.74
N SER A 286 1.19 -36.73 10.07
CA SER A 286 -0.04 -36.74 9.27
C SER A 286 -1.28 -36.84 10.18
N TYR A 287 -2.43 -36.24 9.85
CA TYR A 287 -2.81 -35.63 8.58
C TYR A 287 -3.56 -34.29 8.77
N GLY A 288 -3.62 -33.48 7.72
CA GLY A 288 -4.39 -32.23 7.73
C GLY A 288 -4.07 -31.22 6.64
N ASN A 289 -3.04 -31.45 5.82
CA ASN A 289 -2.46 -30.47 4.89
C ASN A 289 -2.11 -29.14 5.60
N LEU A 290 -1.43 -29.22 6.75
CA LEU A 290 -1.05 -28.05 7.57
C LEU A 290 0.47 -27.85 7.58
N TRP A 291 0.91 -26.61 7.76
CA TRP A 291 2.32 -26.25 7.93
C TRP A 291 2.49 -25.47 9.24
N LEU A 292 2.73 -26.20 10.32
CA LEU A 292 2.64 -25.67 11.68
C LEU A 292 3.97 -25.09 12.15
N PHE A 293 3.91 -24.12 13.07
CA PHE A 293 5.07 -23.53 13.74
C PHE A 293 4.70 -22.99 15.14
N PRO A 294 5.68 -22.61 15.99
CA PRO A 294 5.41 -22.16 17.36
C PRO A 294 4.50 -20.92 17.48
N TRP A 295 3.79 -20.72 18.60
CA TRP A 295 3.76 -21.57 19.79
C TRP A 295 2.59 -22.57 19.77
N GLY A 296 2.84 -23.83 20.10
CA GLY A 296 1.81 -24.83 20.40
C GLY A 296 1.16 -24.63 21.77
N TYR A 297 1.95 -24.26 22.80
CA TYR A 297 1.51 -24.17 24.20
C TYR A 297 0.61 -22.98 24.54
N VAL A 298 0.57 -21.95 23.69
CA VAL A 298 -0.16 -20.71 23.96
C VAL A 298 -0.59 -20.07 22.63
N PRO A 299 -1.80 -19.50 22.53
CA PRO A 299 -2.25 -18.83 21.30
C PRO A 299 -1.66 -17.41 21.23
N GLN A 300 -0.33 -17.32 21.08
CA GLN A 300 0.43 -16.08 20.93
C GLN A 300 1.50 -16.22 19.85
N ASN A 301 1.91 -15.10 19.27
CA ASN A 301 2.99 -15.05 18.30
C ASN A 301 4.36 -15.13 18.99
N THR A 302 5.34 -15.69 18.30
CA THR A 302 6.74 -15.67 18.75
C THR A 302 7.39 -14.30 18.51
N SER A 303 8.55 -14.04 19.11
CA SER A 303 9.37 -12.85 18.80
C SER A 303 9.97 -12.84 17.38
N HIS A 304 9.93 -13.97 16.67
CA HIS A 304 10.37 -14.12 15.28
C HIS A 304 9.21 -14.57 14.39
N HIS A 305 7.98 -14.16 14.71
CA HIS A 305 6.77 -14.62 13.99
C HIS A 305 6.81 -14.26 12.50
N GLU A 306 7.33 -13.08 12.16
CA GLU A 306 7.51 -12.64 10.77
C GLU A 306 8.46 -13.57 10.00
N ILE A 307 9.52 -14.09 10.65
CA ILE A 307 10.44 -15.08 10.06
C ILE A 307 9.72 -16.41 9.78
N PHE A 308 8.92 -16.89 10.75
CA PHE A 308 8.11 -18.09 10.56
C PHE A 308 7.09 -17.93 9.44
N VAL A 309 6.46 -16.76 9.32
CA VAL A 309 5.50 -16.45 8.24
C VAL A 309 6.19 -16.38 6.88
N GLU A 310 7.35 -15.73 6.76
CA GLU A 310 8.11 -15.65 5.50
C GLU A 310 8.49 -17.05 5.01
N LEU A 311 9.20 -17.82 5.86
CA LEU A 311 9.60 -19.20 5.57
C LEU A 311 8.41 -20.10 5.24
N ALA A 312 7.34 -20.05 6.04
CA ALA A 312 6.14 -20.84 5.80
C ALA A 312 5.47 -20.45 4.48
N SER A 313 5.38 -19.15 4.14
CA SER A 313 4.74 -18.69 2.91
C SER A 313 5.42 -19.24 1.65
N HIS A 314 6.75 -19.31 1.67
CA HIS A 314 7.56 -19.91 0.62
C HIS A 314 7.41 -21.45 0.56
N CYS A 315 7.40 -22.13 1.71
CA CYS A 315 7.16 -23.57 1.76
C CYS A 315 5.77 -23.95 1.23
N VAL A 316 4.70 -23.31 1.71
CA VAL A 316 3.33 -23.66 1.31
C VAL A 316 2.98 -23.25 -0.13
N ALA A 317 3.77 -22.38 -0.75
CA ALA A 317 3.65 -22.10 -2.19
C ALA A 317 3.92 -23.34 -3.07
N PHE A 318 4.63 -24.36 -2.56
CA PHE A 318 4.88 -25.62 -3.27
C PHE A 318 3.76 -26.66 -3.10
N ASN A 319 3.27 -26.86 -1.87
CA ASN A 319 2.35 -27.97 -1.53
C ASN A 319 0.91 -27.52 -1.20
N GLY A 320 0.63 -26.22 -1.10
CA GLY A 320 -0.69 -25.67 -0.83
C GLY A 320 -1.19 -25.88 0.61
N TYR A 321 -0.33 -26.27 1.55
CA TYR A 321 -0.72 -26.50 2.94
C TYR A 321 -1.15 -25.21 3.65
N THR A 322 -1.96 -25.33 4.70
CA THR A 322 -2.40 -24.17 5.50
C THR A 322 -1.35 -23.85 6.58
N PRO A 323 -0.63 -22.72 6.51
CA PRO A 323 0.35 -22.38 7.52
C PRO A 323 -0.29 -21.83 8.80
N GLY A 324 0.41 -21.97 9.94
CA GLY A 324 0.08 -21.21 11.14
C GLY A 324 0.23 -21.98 12.45
N ASN A 325 -0.48 -21.51 13.48
CA ASN A 325 -0.40 -22.02 14.84
C ASN A 325 -1.77 -21.83 15.56
N PRO A 326 -1.90 -22.19 16.85
CA PRO A 326 -3.11 -21.93 17.62
C PRO A 326 -3.52 -20.45 17.76
N ALA A 327 -2.62 -19.49 17.55
CA ALA A 327 -2.95 -18.06 17.56
C ALA A 327 -3.69 -17.64 16.28
N SER A 328 -3.30 -18.17 15.11
CA SER A 328 -4.06 -18.06 13.86
C SER A 328 -5.28 -18.99 13.81
N GLY A 329 -5.41 -19.89 14.78
CA GLY A 329 -6.48 -20.89 14.86
C GLY A 329 -6.28 -22.08 13.91
N THR A 330 -5.09 -22.24 13.32
CA THR A 330 -4.76 -23.29 12.35
C THR A 330 -4.83 -24.69 12.97
N ILE A 331 -4.48 -24.82 14.25
CA ILE A 331 -4.61 -26.05 15.04
C ILE A 331 -4.96 -25.73 16.49
N TYR A 332 -5.19 -26.77 17.30
CA TYR A 332 -5.43 -26.70 18.74
C TYR A 332 -4.14 -26.64 19.56
N LEU A 333 -4.24 -26.24 20.83
CA LEU A 333 -3.09 -26.14 21.75
C LEU A 333 -2.46 -27.51 22.03
N THR A 334 -1.14 -27.53 22.17
CA THR A 334 -0.30 -28.70 22.56
C THR A 334 0.72 -28.26 23.59
N ASN A 335 1.31 -29.15 24.40
CA ASN A 335 2.47 -28.75 25.21
C ASN A 335 3.44 -29.91 25.41
N GLY A 336 4.73 -29.58 25.49
CA GLY A 336 5.83 -30.56 25.41
C GLY A 336 6.04 -31.10 23.99
N ASP A 337 5.71 -30.32 22.96
CA ASP A 337 5.91 -30.66 21.54
C ASP A 337 7.30 -30.28 21.01
N THR A 338 7.58 -30.73 19.79
CA THR A 338 8.84 -30.52 19.07
C THR A 338 9.11 -29.08 18.73
N ASP A 339 8.16 -28.37 18.12
CA ASP A 339 8.41 -27.06 17.55
C ASP A 339 8.71 -26.04 18.66
N ASP A 340 7.92 -26.11 19.73
CA ASP A 340 8.12 -25.28 20.93
C ASP A 340 9.45 -25.60 21.62
N TYR A 341 9.93 -26.84 21.60
CA TYR A 341 11.26 -27.19 22.12
C TYR A 341 12.39 -26.71 21.20
N PHE A 342 12.30 -26.98 19.90
CA PHE A 342 13.29 -26.62 18.91
C PHE A 342 13.52 -25.11 18.85
N TYR A 343 12.45 -24.32 18.92
CA TYR A 343 12.54 -22.86 18.97
C TYR A 343 12.73 -22.30 20.39
N GLY A 344 11.99 -22.79 21.38
CA GLY A 344 11.91 -22.18 22.71
C GLY A 344 13.10 -22.45 23.62
N GLU A 345 13.65 -23.66 23.60
CA GLU A 345 14.78 -24.04 24.44
C GLU A 345 16.10 -23.51 23.88
N THR A 346 16.82 -22.69 24.65
CA THR A 346 18.10 -22.09 24.24
C THR A 346 19.18 -22.11 25.34
N SER A 347 18.97 -22.88 26.41
CA SER A 347 19.94 -23.06 27.50
C SER A 347 20.80 -24.32 27.35
N GLU A 348 20.31 -25.32 26.61
CA GLU A 348 21.01 -26.59 26.35
C GLU A 348 21.46 -26.78 24.89
N LYS A 349 20.92 -25.98 23.97
CA LYS A 349 21.15 -26.06 22.52
C LYS A 349 20.99 -24.68 21.88
N ASN A 350 21.32 -24.54 20.61
CA ASN A 350 20.98 -23.35 19.83
C ASN A 350 19.46 -23.27 19.56
N ARG A 351 19.01 -22.09 19.09
CA ARG A 351 17.63 -21.87 18.62
C ARG A 351 17.50 -22.46 17.22
N VAL A 352 16.51 -23.32 17.04
CA VAL A 352 16.20 -23.96 15.75
C VAL A 352 14.85 -23.43 15.26
N PHE A 353 14.75 -23.03 14.01
CA PHE A 353 13.46 -22.67 13.40
C PHE A 353 12.80 -23.96 12.88
N SER A 354 11.84 -24.48 13.64
CA SER A 354 11.15 -25.74 13.33
C SER A 354 9.75 -25.54 12.79
N PHE A 355 9.33 -26.46 11.92
CA PHE A 355 7.96 -26.59 11.45
C PHE A 355 7.48 -28.04 11.57
N THR A 356 6.17 -28.21 11.74
CA THR A 356 5.49 -29.51 11.68
C THR A 356 4.55 -29.56 10.48
N PRO A 357 4.95 -30.21 9.37
CA PRO A 357 4.05 -30.50 8.26
C PRO A 357 3.11 -31.66 8.61
N GLU A 358 1.80 -31.43 8.53
CA GLU A 358 0.75 -32.46 8.69
C GLU A 358 0.31 -32.93 7.30
N VAL A 359 0.91 -34.01 6.80
CA VAL A 359 0.85 -34.43 5.39
C VAL A 359 -0.45 -35.16 5.04
N GLY A 360 -1.09 -34.76 3.94
CA GLY A 360 -2.23 -35.47 3.35
C GLY A 360 -3.53 -35.37 4.16
N GLU A 361 -4.49 -36.24 3.83
CA GLU A 361 -5.86 -36.23 4.37
C GLU A 361 -6.24 -37.49 5.19
N GLU A 362 -5.30 -38.43 5.39
CA GLU A 362 -5.50 -39.62 6.21
C GLU A 362 -4.18 -40.20 6.72
N PHE A 363 -4.21 -40.97 7.81
CA PHE A 363 -3.01 -41.63 8.37
C PHE A 363 -2.39 -42.68 7.44
N TRP A 364 -3.23 -43.32 6.62
CA TRP A 364 -2.85 -44.41 5.73
C TRP A 364 -3.33 -44.14 4.30
N PRO A 365 -2.72 -43.20 3.55
CA PRO A 365 -3.13 -42.93 2.17
C PRO A 365 -3.13 -44.19 1.28
N PRO A 366 -3.83 -44.19 0.13
CA PRO A 366 -3.64 -45.20 -0.90
C PRO A 366 -2.18 -45.16 -1.39
N GLU A 367 -1.62 -46.32 -1.73
CA GLU A 367 -0.22 -46.43 -2.20
C GLU A 367 0.10 -45.53 -3.41
N SER A 368 -0.91 -45.27 -4.25
CA SER A 368 -0.80 -44.35 -5.38
C SER A 368 -0.58 -42.89 -4.99
N GLN A 369 -0.84 -42.50 -3.73
CA GLN A 369 -0.54 -41.16 -3.21
C GLN A 369 0.87 -41.03 -2.66
N ILE A 370 1.56 -42.12 -2.27
CA ILE A 370 2.95 -42.06 -1.76
C ILE A 370 3.85 -41.20 -2.68
N PRO A 371 3.99 -41.47 -3.99
CA PRO A 371 4.85 -40.67 -4.87
C PRO A 371 4.36 -39.22 -5.08
N ILE A 372 3.10 -38.89 -4.74
CA ILE A 372 2.56 -37.53 -4.81
C ILE A 372 2.98 -36.77 -3.53
N LEU A 373 2.67 -37.34 -2.37
CA LEU A 373 2.91 -36.76 -1.05
C LEU A 373 4.42 -36.62 -0.74
N THR A 374 5.27 -37.52 -1.25
CA THR A 374 6.73 -37.35 -1.16
C THR A 374 7.25 -36.27 -2.10
N GLN A 375 6.63 -36.10 -3.28
CA GLN A 375 7.08 -35.16 -4.31
C GLN A 375 6.65 -33.71 -4.01
N GLU A 376 5.47 -33.48 -3.45
CA GLU A 376 5.01 -32.13 -3.07
C GLU A 376 5.84 -31.54 -1.93
N ASN A 377 6.33 -32.38 -1.01
CA ASN A 377 7.17 -31.97 0.12
C ASN A 377 8.67 -31.80 -0.26
N LEU A 378 9.07 -32.14 -1.50
CA LEU A 378 10.44 -31.90 -1.96
C LEU A 378 10.78 -30.40 -2.06
N GLY A 379 9.87 -29.60 -2.64
CA GLY A 379 10.08 -28.16 -2.82
C GLY A 379 10.38 -27.41 -1.50
N PRO A 380 9.58 -27.60 -0.45
CA PRO A 380 9.86 -27.06 0.89
C PRO A 380 11.22 -27.48 1.45
N MET A 381 11.59 -28.77 1.35
CA MET A 381 12.88 -29.27 1.87
C MET A 381 14.10 -28.68 1.12
N LEU A 382 13.97 -28.43 -0.19
CA LEU A 382 15.00 -27.78 -1.00
C LEU A 382 15.08 -26.27 -0.72
N TYR A 383 13.95 -25.57 -0.57
CA TYR A 383 13.93 -24.16 -0.20
C TYR A 383 14.57 -23.92 1.18
N LEU A 384 14.26 -24.77 2.18
CA LEU A 384 14.89 -24.67 3.49
C LEU A 384 16.41 -24.92 3.43
N ALA A 385 16.89 -25.83 2.57
CA ALA A 385 18.32 -26.03 2.32
C ALA A 385 18.98 -24.80 1.66
N GLU A 386 18.27 -24.13 0.74
CA GLU A 386 18.73 -22.92 0.07
C GLU A 386 18.96 -21.79 1.07
N VAL A 387 17.98 -21.52 1.94
CA VAL A 387 18.02 -20.40 2.91
C VAL A 387 18.74 -20.72 4.22
N ALA A 388 19.15 -21.96 4.47
CA ALA A 388 19.81 -22.36 5.71
C ALA A 388 21.01 -21.47 6.11
N PRO A 389 21.93 -21.04 5.20
CA PRO A 389 23.02 -20.14 5.57
C PRO A 389 22.56 -18.76 6.02
N ILE A 390 21.44 -18.26 5.48
CA ILE A 390 20.84 -16.97 5.88
C ILE A 390 20.27 -17.09 7.30
N VAL A 391 19.54 -18.17 7.59
CA VAL A 391 18.99 -18.46 8.93
C VAL A 391 20.10 -18.67 9.97
N ALA A 392 21.23 -19.26 9.57
CA ALA A 392 22.37 -19.51 10.42
C ALA A 392 23.10 -18.23 10.87
N ASP A 393 23.35 -17.32 9.93
CA ASP A 393 24.03 -16.04 10.21
C ASP A 393 23.08 -15.06 10.91
N ASN A 394 21.93 -14.78 10.29
CA ASN A 394 20.95 -13.83 10.81
C ASN A 394 19.59 -14.01 10.12
N PRO A 395 18.58 -14.62 10.77
CA PRO A 395 17.29 -14.93 10.14
C PRO A 395 16.51 -13.70 9.69
N TRP A 396 16.80 -12.50 10.22
CA TRP A 396 16.14 -11.25 9.78
C TRP A 396 16.50 -10.85 8.35
N ARG A 397 17.61 -11.38 7.80
CA ARG A 397 18.03 -11.24 6.39
C ARG A 397 17.11 -12.00 5.40
N LEU A 398 16.10 -12.70 5.90
CA LEU A 398 14.99 -13.22 5.09
C LEU A 398 13.90 -12.18 4.82
N LEU A 399 13.77 -11.16 5.67
CA LEU A 399 12.78 -10.10 5.50
C LEU A 399 13.37 -8.97 4.67
N ARG A 400 12.59 -8.49 3.71
CA ARG A 400 12.99 -7.39 2.82
C ARG A 400 12.96 -6.05 3.56
N PRO A 401 13.75 -5.05 3.15
CA PRO A 401 13.68 -3.70 3.70
C PRO A 401 12.26 -3.11 3.69
N ALA A 402 11.95 -2.36 4.74
CA ALA A 402 10.74 -1.56 4.80
C ALA A 402 10.68 -0.55 3.62
N ALA A 403 9.47 -0.26 3.13
CA ALA A 403 9.27 0.82 2.19
C ALA A 403 9.73 2.16 2.81
N PRO A 404 10.56 2.98 2.13
CA PRO A 404 10.92 4.29 2.64
C PRO A 404 9.72 5.27 2.56
N VAL A 405 9.83 6.40 3.24
CA VAL A 405 8.85 7.49 3.25
C VAL A 405 9.51 8.75 2.76
N ILE A 406 9.05 9.27 1.61
CA ILE A 406 9.51 10.54 1.05
C ILE A 406 9.02 11.69 1.95
N ALA A 407 9.88 12.69 2.16
CA ALA A 407 9.53 13.91 2.88
C ALA A 407 8.89 14.93 1.92
N PRO A 408 7.90 15.72 2.38
CA PRO A 408 7.25 16.73 1.55
C PRO A 408 8.24 17.73 0.94
N PHE A 409 8.02 18.07 -0.33
CA PHE A 409 8.87 18.99 -1.07
C PHE A 409 8.83 20.42 -0.48
N THR A 410 10.00 21.03 -0.34
CA THR A 410 10.16 22.40 0.15
C THR A 410 11.29 23.11 -0.61
N GLY A 411 11.22 24.45 -0.73
CA GLY A 411 12.28 25.24 -1.37
C GLY A 411 12.44 25.01 -2.87
N ILE A 412 11.32 24.78 -3.58
CA ILE A 412 11.31 24.59 -5.04
C ILE A 412 11.60 25.95 -5.70
N GLU A 413 12.79 26.11 -6.28
CA GLU A 413 13.22 27.33 -6.97
C GLU A 413 13.73 26.94 -8.36
N ASP A 414 13.18 27.54 -9.43
CA ASP A 414 13.58 27.35 -10.85
C ASP A 414 13.77 25.88 -11.33
N GLY A 415 13.01 24.94 -10.74
CA GLY A 415 13.10 23.51 -11.05
C GLY A 415 14.25 22.78 -10.36
N GLU A 416 14.82 23.38 -9.30
CA GLU A 416 15.79 22.77 -8.39
C GLU A 416 15.09 22.40 -7.06
N TYR A 417 15.29 21.16 -6.59
CA TYR A 417 14.80 20.65 -5.30
C TYR A 417 15.40 19.27 -4.97
N ALA A 418 15.42 18.91 -3.68
CA ALA A 418 15.84 17.59 -3.23
C ALA A 418 14.64 16.65 -3.03
N VAL A 419 14.65 15.47 -3.64
CA VAL A 419 13.83 14.34 -3.20
C VAL A 419 14.55 13.70 -2.02
N SER A 420 13.96 13.72 -0.82
CA SER A 420 14.57 13.11 0.37
C SER A 420 13.60 12.17 1.07
N TRP A 421 14.14 11.16 1.76
CA TRP A 421 13.34 10.14 2.43
C TRP A 421 13.91 9.72 3.79
N THR A 422 13.08 9.01 4.54
CA THR A 422 13.45 8.25 5.73
C THR A 422 13.05 6.79 5.54
N ILE A 423 13.66 5.89 6.30
CA ILE A 423 13.28 4.47 6.35
C ILE A 423 13.22 4.06 7.81
N ALA A 424 12.38 3.07 8.14
CA ALA A 424 12.37 2.48 9.47
C ALA A 424 13.76 1.90 9.77
N ALA A 425 14.30 2.18 10.95
CA ALA A 425 15.63 1.70 11.32
C ALA A 425 15.57 0.20 11.63
N ASP A 426 16.08 -0.62 10.72
CA ASP A 426 16.32 -2.04 10.95
C ASP A 426 17.82 -2.29 11.22
N PRO A 427 18.22 -2.56 12.47
CA PRO A 427 19.61 -2.89 12.80
C PRO A 427 19.98 -4.34 12.48
N ASN A 428 19.01 -5.21 12.16
CA ASN A 428 19.21 -6.62 11.86
C ASN A 428 19.29 -6.85 10.34
N ASN A 429 18.47 -6.18 9.52
CA ASN A 429 18.62 -6.14 8.07
C ASN A 429 18.56 -4.69 7.52
N PRO A 430 19.67 -3.93 7.58
CA PRO A 430 19.69 -2.54 7.15
C PRO A 430 19.65 -2.40 5.62
N ALA A 431 18.87 -1.43 5.13
CA ALA A 431 18.96 -0.96 3.75
C ALA A 431 20.37 -0.43 3.43
N VAL A 432 20.96 -0.91 2.33
CA VAL A 432 22.30 -0.52 1.87
C VAL A 432 22.28 0.40 0.65
N VAL A 433 21.22 0.30 -0.16
CA VAL A 433 21.06 1.03 -1.44
C VAL A 433 19.58 1.39 -1.62
N PHE A 434 19.31 2.51 -2.30
CA PHE A 434 17.97 2.93 -2.70
C PHE A 434 17.86 3.13 -4.22
N GLN A 435 16.67 2.86 -4.76
CA GLN A 435 16.28 3.21 -6.11
C GLN A 435 15.20 4.29 -6.08
N LEU A 436 15.38 5.34 -6.88
CA LEU A 436 14.43 6.43 -7.09
C LEU A 436 13.87 6.38 -8.52
N ASP A 437 12.54 6.30 -8.64
CA ASP A 437 11.83 6.50 -9.90
C ASP A 437 11.11 7.87 -9.90
N GLU A 438 11.20 8.57 -11.02
CA GLU A 438 10.34 9.71 -11.39
C GLU A 438 9.18 9.22 -12.27
N LEU A 439 7.98 9.73 -12.01
CA LEU A 439 6.77 9.44 -12.76
C LEU A 439 6.10 10.77 -13.17
N SER A 440 5.67 10.87 -14.42
CA SER A 440 5.05 12.10 -14.95
C SER A 440 3.97 11.85 -16.00
N GLY A 441 3.14 12.86 -16.23
CA GLY A 441 1.95 12.76 -17.07
C GLY A 441 0.90 11.81 -16.48
N TYR A 442 0.56 12.01 -15.20
CA TYR A 442 -0.51 11.26 -14.54
C TYR A 442 -1.84 11.43 -15.26
N SER A 443 -2.55 10.32 -15.42
CA SER A 443 -3.87 10.23 -16.04
C SER A 443 -4.61 9.02 -15.48
N THR A 444 -5.94 8.99 -15.67
CA THR A 444 -6.75 7.81 -15.39
C THR A 444 -7.49 7.36 -16.65
N LEU A 445 -7.68 6.05 -16.77
CA LEU A 445 -8.40 5.43 -17.88
C LEU A 445 -9.42 4.39 -17.39
N THR A 446 -10.27 3.94 -18.31
CA THR A 446 -11.05 2.71 -18.13
C THR A 446 -10.29 1.57 -18.77
N ASP A 447 -9.91 0.56 -17.98
CA ASP A 447 -9.21 -0.63 -18.46
C ASP A 447 -10.21 -1.76 -18.74
N ASN A 448 -10.31 -2.14 -20.02
CA ASN A 448 -11.17 -3.20 -20.53
C ASN A 448 -10.39 -4.49 -20.87
N ALA A 449 -9.24 -4.71 -20.24
CA ALA A 449 -8.34 -5.85 -20.40
C ALA A 449 -7.76 -6.08 -21.82
N GLU A 450 -8.17 -5.32 -22.83
CA GLU A 450 -7.74 -5.45 -24.23
C GLU A 450 -6.23 -5.17 -24.44
N SER A 451 -5.61 -4.40 -23.55
CA SER A 451 -4.16 -4.16 -23.53
C SER A 451 -3.37 -5.20 -22.73
N GLY A 452 -4.02 -6.29 -22.33
CA GLY A 452 -3.48 -7.26 -21.39
C GLY A 452 -3.33 -6.70 -19.98
N PRO A 453 -2.53 -7.34 -19.10
CA PRO A 453 -2.38 -6.93 -17.71
C PRO A 453 -1.48 -5.70 -17.52
N ALA A 454 -1.22 -4.88 -18.54
CA ALA A 454 -0.17 -3.85 -18.50
C ALA A 454 -0.34 -2.79 -17.39
N ASN A 455 -1.58 -2.50 -16.96
CA ASN A 455 -1.86 -1.57 -15.87
C ASN A 455 -1.98 -2.25 -14.48
N PHE A 456 -1.75 -3.56 -14.41
CA PHE A 456 -1.88 -4.38 -13.21
C PHE A 456 -0.64 -5.27 -12.98
N THR A 457 -0.43 -5.71 -11.76
CA THR A 457 0.49 -6.80 -11.39
C THR A 457 -0.36 -8.00 -11.03
N PRO A 458 -0.58 -8.95 -11.96
CA PRO A 458 -1.38 -10.14 -11.70
C PRO A 458 -0.58 -11.20 -10.93
N ALA A 459 -1.22 -11.77 -9.91
CA ALA A 459 -0.77 -12.93 -9.16
C ALA A 459 -1.85 -14.02 -9.25
N GLY A 460 -1.91 -14.70 -10.40
CA GLY A 460 -2.86 -15.78 -10.70
C GLY A 460 -4.12 -15.36 -11.46
N PHE A 461 -4.46 -14.07 -11.49
CA PHE A 461 -5.43 -13.55 -12.47
C PHE A 461 -4.84 -13.58 -13.89
N ASN A 462 -5.69 -13.87 -14.88
CA ASN A 462 -5.33 -13.99 -16.28
C ASN A 462 -6.29 -13.17 -17.15
N VAL A 463 -5.88 -12.85 -18.38
CA VAL A 463 -6.77 -12.26 -19.39
C VAL A 463 -7.58 -13.39 -20.04
N SER A 464 -8.90 -13.22 -20.15
CA SER A 464 -9.82 -14.24 -20.66
C SER A 464 -10.70 -13.72 -21.78
N THR A 465 -10.94 -14.56 -22.78
CA THR A 465 -11.92 -14.35 -23.87
C THR A 465 -13.21 -15.16 -23.66
N ALA A 466 -13.31 -15.95 -22.59
CA ALA A 466 -14.47 -16.81 -22.31
C ALA A 466 -15.71 -16.00 -21.91
N ARG A 467 -15.49 -14.90 -21.18
CA ARG A 467 -16.48 -13.88 -20.84
C ARG A 467 -15.82 -12.51 -20.93
N TYR A 468 -16.59 -11.53 -21.37
CA TYR A 468 -16.23 -10.12 -21.41
C TYR A 468 -17.53 -9.30 -21.37
N HIS A 469 -17.46 -8.08 -20.85
CA HIS A 469 -18.57 -7.12 -20.85
C HIS A 469 -18.45 -6.20 -22.06
N SER A 470 -17.25 -5.66 -22.33
CA SER A 470 -16.94 -4.89 -23.53
C SER A 470 -15.97 -5.65 -24.46
N ASN A 471 -15.95 -5.28 -25.74
CA ASN A 471 -15.04 -5.81 -26.77
C ASN A 471 -14.90 -7.35 -26.82
N SER A 472 -13.82 -7.92 -26.27
CA SER A 472 -13.45 -9.34 -26.41
C SER A 472 -12.65 -9.95 -25.24
N HIS A 473 -12.15 -9.16 -24.30
CA HIS A 473 -11.34 -9.61 -23.16
C HIS A 473 -11.92 -9.15 -21.81
N SER A 474 -11.59 -9.86 -20.74
CA SER A 474 -11.72 -9.40 -19.36
C SER A 474 -10.63 -10.00 -18.47
N PHE A 475 -10.46 -9.50 -17.25
CA PHE A 475 -9.61 -10.13 -16.25
C PHE A 475 -10.37 -11.23 -15.50
N TYR A 476 -9.69 -12.34 -15.23
CA TYR A 476 -10.31 -13.57 -14.74
C TYR A 476 -9.46 -14.25 -13.67
N SER A 477 -10.06 -14.62 -12.55
CA SER A 477 -9.40 -15.29 -11.41
C SER A 477 -8.93 -16.72 -11.71
N GLY A 478 -9.44 -17.35 -12.76
CA GLY A 478 -9.34 -18.80 -12.93
C GLY A 478 -10.35 -19.58 -12.08
N MET A 479 -10.66 -20.78 -12.56
CA MET A 479 -11.48 -21.80 -11.90
C MET A 479 -10.58 -22.67 -11.01
N GLY A 480 -11.07 -23.11 -9.85
CA GLY A 480 -10.38 -24.09 -9.00
C GLY A 480 -10.41 -23.80 -7.50
N ASP A 481 -10.22 -24.87 -6.75
CA ASP A 481 -10.28 -24.93 -5.29
C ASP A 481 -8.87 -24.64 -4.72
N GLY A 482 -8.78 -24.24 -3.44
CA GLY A 482 -7.53 -23.88 -2.76
C GLY A 482 -6.83 -22.62 -3.30
N LYS A 483 -7.54 -21.75 -4.02
CA LYS A 483 -6.96 -20.54 -4.62
C LYS A 483 -6.85 -19.40 -3.61
N ASN A 484 -5.76 -18.65 -3.73
CA ASN A 484 -5.61 -17.31 -3.15
C ASN A 484 -4.88 -16.43 -4.19
N VAL A 485 -5.63 -15.94 -5.17
CA VAL A 485 -5.11 -15.23 -6.35
C VAL A 485 -5.56 -13.78 -6.35
N ASN A 486 -4.79 -12.88 -6.96
CA ASN A 486 -5.14 -11.47 -7.03
C ASN A 486 -4.59 -10.76 -8.29
N MET A 487 -4.99 -9.51 -8.48
CA MET A 487 -4.32 -8.53 -9.32
C MET A 487 -4.38 -7.16 -8.66
N THR A 488 -3.26 -6.45 -8.63
CA THR A 488 -3.13 -5.11 -8.01
C THR A 488 -2.81 -4.08 -9.08
N THR A 489 -3.26 -2.82 -8.98
CA THR A 489 -2.84 -1.77 -9.92
C THR A 489 -1.31 -1.62 -9.92
N ALA A 490 -0.68 -1.51 -11.11
CA ALA A 490 0.78 -1.50 -11.22
C ALA A 490 1.43 -0.22 -10.64
N VAL A 491 0.65 0.85 -10.53
CA VAL A 491 0.97 2.12 -9.85
C VAL A 491 -0.23 2.52 -8.97
N PRO A 492 -0.04 3.37 -7.94
CA PRO A 492 -1.15 3.79 -7.11
C PRO A 492 -2.01 4.85 -7.81
N LEU A 493 -3.28 4.87 -7.43
CA LEU A 493 -4.31 5.81 -7.83
C LEU A 493 -4.35 6.98 -6.84
N LEU A 494 -4.12 8.21 -7.32
CA LEU A 494 -4.45 9.42 -6.57
C LEU A 494 -5.97 9.56 -6.51
N VAL A 495 -6.54 9.51 -5.31
CA VAL A 495 -8.00 9.51 -5.10
C VAL A 495 -8.54 10.94 -5.03
N PRO A 496 -9.42 11.37 -5.95
CA PRO A 496 -10.06 12.68 -5.86
C PRO A 496 -11.12 12.73 -4.75
N ALA A 497 -11.49 13.93 -4.31
CA ALA A 497 -12.64 14.13 -3.44
C ALA A 497 -13.92 13.57 -4.10
N GLY A 498 -14.69 12.74 -3.37
CA GLY A 498 -15.83 12.02 -3.91
C GLY A 498 -15.47 10.84 -4.83
N GLY A 499 -14.20 10.40 -4.86
CA GLY A 499 -13.71 9.33 -5.72
C GLY A 499 -14.49 8.01 -5.57
N MET A 500 -14.73 7.35 -6.71
CA MET A 500 -15.44 6.07 -6.81
C MET A 500 -14.61 5.13 -7.70
N LEU A 501 -14.51 3.87 -7.31
CA LEU A 501 -14.11 2.78 -8.20
C LEU A 501 -15.36 2.11 -8.75
N THR A 502 -15.39 1.89 -10.05
CA THR A 502 -16.44 1.14 -10.73
C THR A 502 -15.87 0.16 -11.73
N PHE A 503 -16.54 -0.97 -11.92
CA PHE A 503 -16.16 -2.02 -12.87
C PHE A 503 -17.38 -2.88 -13.17
N TRP A 504 -17.34 -3.65 -14.26
CA TRP A 504 -18.29 -4.72 -14.49
C TRP A 504 -17.75 -6.03 -13.94
N ALA A 505 -18.62 -6.79 -13.27
CA ALA A 505 -18.31 -8.06 -12.63
C ALA A 505 -19.24 -9.15 -13.15
N TRP A 506 -18.69 -10.31 -13.45
CA TRP A 506 -19.45 -11.55 -13.64
C TRP A 506 -18.86 -12.61 -12.73
N TYR A 507 -19.69 -13.34 -11.99
CA TYR A 507 -19.19 -14.40 -11.13
C TYR A 507 -20.16 -15.55 -10.92
N SER A 508 -19.57 -16.73 -10.76
CA SER A 508 -20.19 -17.91 -10.17
C SER A 508 -19.14 -18.56 -9.27
N ILE A 509 -19.30 -18.37 -7.96
CA ILE A 509 -18.35 -18.73 -6.90
C ILE A 509 -19.16 -19.33 -5.74
N GLU A 510 -18.59 -20.27 -4.96
CA GLU A 510 -19.38 -20.98 -3.96
C GLU A 510 -19.95 -20.04 -2.88
N LEU A 511 -21.28 -20.07 -2.74
CA LEU A 511 -22.01 -19.17 -1.86
C LEU A 511 -21.61 -19.37 -0.40
N HIS A 512 -21.00 -18.34 0.18
CA HIS A 512 -20.48 -18.24 1.54
C HIS A 512 -19.24 -19.08 1.87
N TRP A 513 -18.59 -19.69 0.89
CA TRP A 513 -17.31 -20.41 1.10
C TRP A 513 -16.20 -19.73 0.30
N ASP A 514 -16.45 -19.49 -0.99
CA ASP A 514 -15.60 -18.67 -1.85
C ASP A 514 -15.95 -17.20 -1.73
N TYR A 515 -14.92 -16.35 -1.78
CA TYR A 515 -15.09 -14.90 -1.78
C TYR A 515 -14.12 -14.20 -2.72
N ALA A 516 -14.65 -13.29 -3.53
CA ALA A 516 -13.88 -12.25 -4.19
C ALA A 516 -13.92 -10.95 -3.37
N TYR A 517 -12.87 -10.14 -3.46
CA TYR A 517 -12.72 -8.90 -2.70
C TYR A 517 -12.19 -7.77 -3.58
N VAL A 518 -12.63 -6.55 -3.25
CA VAL A 518 -11.92 -5.31 -3.64
C VAL A 518 -11.22 -4.82 -2.38
N GLU A 519 -9.90 -4.71 -2.45
CA GLU A 519 -9.05 -4.29 -1.35
C GLU A 519 -8.26 -3.03 -1.72
N VAL A 520 -7.93 -2.22 -0.72
CA VAL A 520 -7.18 -0.97 -0.86
C VAL A 520 -5.96 -0.99 0.07
N SER A 521 -4.85 -0.41 -0.38
CA SER A 521 -3.61 -0.25 0.38
C SER A 521 -2.97 1.12 0.11
N THR A 522 -2.42 1.76 1.14
CA THR A 522 -1.64 3.01 1.04
C THR A 522 -0.12 2.79 0.98
N ASP A 523 0.34 1.57 1.28
CA ASP A 523 1.75 1.17 1.41
C ASP A 523 2.18 0.10 0.39
N GLY A 524 1.25 -0.38 -0.45
CA GLY A 524 1.46 -1.48 -1.39
C GLY A 524 1.60 -2.86 -0.75
N MET A 525 1.47 -2.98 0.58
CA MET A 525 1.77 -4.20 1.36
C MET A 525 0.56 -4.64 2.20
N THR A 526 0.01 -3.70 2.98
CA THR A 526 -1.13 -3.91 3.87
C THR A 526 -2.42 -3.56 3.14
N PHE A 527 -3.24 -4.57 2.86
CA PHE A 527 -4.50 -4.41 2.12
C PHE A 527 -5.71 -4.66 3.02
N GLN A 528 -6.72 -3.79 2.91
CA GLN A 528 -8.01 -3.91 3.61
C GLN A 528 -9.17 -4.01 2.62
N SER A 529 -10.11 -4.92 2.85
CA SER A 529 -11.31 -5.08 2.01
C SER A 529 -12.31 -3.94 2.25
N ILE A 530 -12.77 -3.30 1.17
CA ILE A 530 -13.65 -2.12 1.25
C ILE A 530 -15.09 -2.46 0.85
N PRO A 531 -16.10 -1.80 1.46
CA PRO A 531 -17.50 -2.05 1.14
C PRO A 531 -17.88 -1.51 -0.24
N GLY A 532 -18.69 -2.27 -0.96
CA GLY A 532 -19.29 -1.89 -2.24
C GLY A 532 -20.71 -2.43 -2.40
N ASN A 533 -21.42 -1.95 -3.42
CA ASN A 533 -22.82 -2.30 -3.68
C ASN A 533 -23.09 -3.82 -3.87
N ILE A 534 -22.08 -4.59 -4.25
CA ILE A 534 -22.14 -6.04 -4.50
C ILE A 534 -21.51 -6.89 -3.38
N THR A 535 -21.13 -6.26 -2.26
CA THR A 535 -20.43 -6.92 -1.13
C THR A 535 -21.40 -7.37 -0.03
N THR A 536 -20.94 -8.31 0.79
CA THR A 536 -21.64 -8.78 1.99
C THR A 536 -20.68 -9.01 3.15
N ASN A 537 -21.17 -8.77 4.36
CA ASN A 537 -20.52 -9.16 5.62
C ASN A 537 -21.12 -10.46 6.20
N SER A 538 -21.95 -11.17 5.42
CA SER A 538 -22.44 -12.51 5.76
C SER A 538 -21.26 -13.48 5.82
N ASN A 539 -21.05 -14.09 7.00
CA ASN A 539 -19.97 -15.05 7.25
C ASN A 539 -20.47 -16.30 8.01
N PRO A 540 -21.41 -17.09 7.46
CA PRO A 540 -21.97 -18.26 8.15
C PRO A 540 -20.96 -19.40 8.34
N ASN A 541 -19.83 -19.36 7.62
CA ASN A 541 -18.85 -20.43 7.50
C ASN A 541 -17.43 -20.05 7.97
N GLY A 542 -17.25 -18.85 8.52
CA GLY A 542 -15.94 -18.32 8.94
C GLY A 542 -15.05 -17.75 7.82
N MET A 543 -15.33 -18.05 6.55
CA MET A 543 -14.45 -17.74 5.39
C MET A 543 -14.44 -16.27 4.90
N ASN A 544 -15.41 -15.43 5.29
CA ASN A 544 -15.45 -14.03 4.85
C ASN A 544 -14.51 -13.15 5.69
N LEU A 545 -13.54 -12.50 5.04
CA LEU A 545 -12.62 -11.53 5.66
C LEU A 545 -13.31 -10.17 5.94
N GLY A 546 -14.56 -10.01 5.54
CA GLY A 546 -15.31 -8.75 5.57
C GLY A 546 -15.43 -8.16 4.16
N ASN A 547 -16.58 -7.56 3.86
CA ASN A 547 -16.91 -6.95 2.57
C ASN A 547 -16.69 -7.85 1.33
N GLY A 548 -16.76 -9.17 1.48
CA GLY A 548 -16.59 -10.13 0.38
C GLY A 548 -17.77 -10.19 -0.59
N ILE A 549 -17.50 -10.58 -1.82
CA ILE A 549 -18.45 -10.88 -2.91
C ILE A 549 -18.55 -12.40 -3.00
N THR A 550 -19.76 -12.98 -3.04
CA THR A 550 -19.95 -14.45 -3.04
C THR A 550 -21.25 -14.86 -3.76
N GLY A 551 -21.38 -16.12 -4.15
CA GLY A 551 -22.53 -16.67 -4.87
C GLY A 551 -22.46 -16.50 -6.39
N SER A 552 -23.57 -16.18 -7.05
CA SER A 552 -23.60 -15.93 -8.49
C SER A 552 -24.28 -14.59 -8.81
N SER A 553 -23.70 -13.85 -9.75
CA SER A 553 -24.25 -12.59 -10.25
C SER A 553 -25.41 -12.77 -11.23
N GLY A 554 -25.58 -13.97 -11.80
CA GLY A 554 -26.59 -14.26 -12.83
C GLY A 554 -26.39 -13.56 -14.18
N GLY A 555 -25.30 -12.81 -14.35
CA GLY A 555 -25.02 -11.93 -15.49
C GLY A 555 -23.91 -10.92 -15.16
N TRP A 556 -23.59 -10.03 -16.08
CA TRP A 556 -22.71 -8.90 -15.78
C TRP A 556 -23.46 -7.88 -14.91
N ILE A 557 -22.87 -7.49 -13.79
CA ILE A 557 -23.40 -6.48 -12.87
C ILE A 557 -22.32 -5.45 -12.55
N GLN A 558 -22.70 -4.20 -12.30
CA GLN A 558 -21.73 -3.15 -12.02
C GLN A 558 -21.35 -3.13 -10.53
N GLY A 559 -20.06 -3.31 -10.24
CA GLY A 559 -19.47 -3.04 -8.93
C GLY A 559 -19.25 -1.53 -8.77
N ILE A 560 -19.61 -0.98 -7.60
CA ILE A 560 -19.46 0.43 -7.23
C ILE A 560 -18.95 0.50 -5.79
N PHE A 561 -17.77 1.09 -5.62
CA PHE A 561 -17.02 1.16 -4.36
C PHE A 561 -16.60 2.60 -4.09
N ASN A 562 -16.87 3.09 -2.88
CA ASN A 562 -16.60 4.47 -2.50
C ASN A 562 -15.18 4.61 -1.95
N LEU A 563 -14.34 5.42 -2.60
CA LEU A 563 -12.95 5.65 -2.22
C LEU A 563 -12.76 6.91 -1.37
N ASN A 564 -13.81 7.67 -1.05
CA ASN A 564 -13.70 8.97 -0.38
C ASN A 564 -13.02 8.94 1.01
N ALA A 565 -12.91 7.78 1.65
CA ALA A 565 -12.10 7.59 2.87
C ALA A 565 -10.59 7.81 2.64
N PHE A 566 -10.15 7.72 1.38
CA PHE A 566 -8.77 7.88 0.91
C PHE A 566 -8.58 9.16 0.08
N ALA A 567 -9.55 10.08 0.05
CA ALA A 567 -9.45 11.29 -0.76
C ALA A 567 -8.18 12.09 -0.43
N GLY A 568 -7.40 12.46 -1.46
CA GLY A 568 -6.09 13.10 -1.35
C GLY A 568 -4.92 12.14 -1.06
N GLN A 569 -5.15 10.83 -1.03
CA GLN A 569 -4.09 9.82 -0.84
C GLN A 569 -3.84 9.05 -2.14
N ASN A 570 -2.62 8.52 -2.26
CA ASN A 570 -2.22 7.57 -3.30
C ASN A 570 -2.48 6.14 -2.80
N ILE A 571 -3.31 5.36 -3.52
CA ILE A 571 -3.69 4.00 -3.11
C ILE A 571 -3.46 2.94 -4.20
N TYR A 572 -3.03 1.76 -3.80
CA TYR A 572 -3.12 0.56 -4.61
C TYR A 572 -4.52 -0.06 -4.49
N VAL A 573 -5.12 -0.41 -5.62
CA VAL A 573 -6.40 -1.14 -5.67
C VAL A 573 -6.12 -2.59 -6.07
N ARG A 574 -6.64 -3.55 -5.32
CA ARG A 574 -6.46 -4.99 -5.55
C ARG A 574 -7.78 -5.72 -5.68
N PHE A 575 -7.90 -6.53 -6.71
CA PHE A 575 -8.96 -7.54 -6.84
C PHE A 575 -8.38 -8.87 -6.39
N ARG A 576 -9.03 -9.54 -5.45
CA ARG A 576 -8.57 -10.82 -4.88
C ARG A 576 -9.68 -11.86 -4.96
N TYR A 577 -9.33 -13.11 -5.17
CA TYR A 577 -10.22 -14.26 -5.15
C TYR A 577 -9.63 -15.36 -4.28
N VAL A 578 -10.39 -15.79 -3.29
CA VAL A 578 -10.03 -16.84 -2.34
C VAL A 578 -11.09 -17.93 -2.39
N THR A 579 -10.67 -19.18 -2.58
CA THR A 579 -11.55 -20.35 -2.55
C THR A 579 -11.17 -21.30 -1.42
N ASP A 580 -12.13 -22.13 -1.01
CA ASP A 580 -11.85 -23.25 -0.11
C ASP A 580 -11.47 -24.52 -0.88
N SER A 581 -11.32 -25.66 -0.20
CA SER A 581 -10.84 -26.91 -0.78
C SER A 581 -11.89 -27.71 -1.56
N ALA A 582 -13.08 -27.19 -1.84
CA ALA A 582 -14.14 -27.92 -2.55
C ALA A 582 -15.10 -27.03 -3.35
N VAL A 583 -15.97 -27.69 -4.15
CA VAL A 583 -17.10 -27.09 -4.89
C VAL A 583 -16.70 -26.05 -5.93
N MET A 584 -15.69 -26.39 -6.72
CA MET A 584 -15.24 -25.67 -7.90
C MET A 584 -16.36 -25.08 -8.78
N GLN A 585 -16.51 -23.76 -8.75
CA GLN A 585 -17.31 -22.99 -9.70
C GLN A 585 -16.43 -22.19 -10.68
N GLU A 586 -17.06 -21.49 -11.62
CA GLU A 586 -16.37 -20.85 -12.75
C GLU A 586 -15.45 -19.70 -12.33
N GLY A 587 -15.63 -19.07 -11.17
CA GLY A 587 -14.74 -18.02 -10.67
C GLY A 587 -15.28 -16.60 -10.86
N PHE A 588 -14.37 -15.62 -10.77
CA PHE A 588 -14.65 -14.19 -10.76
C PHE A 588 -14.00 -13.49 -11.95
N TYR A 589 -14.80 -12.75 -12.72
CA TYR A 589 -14.39 -11.96 -13.88
C TYR A 589 -14.63 -10.47 -13.63
N VAL A 590 -13.70 -9.64 -14.10
CA VAL A 590 -13.69 -8.17 -13.92
C VAL A 590 -13.37 -7.51 -15.26
N ASP A 591 -14.16 -6.51 -15.64
CA ASP A 591 -14.00 -5.77 -16.90
C ASP A 591 -14.34 -4.28 -16.74
N ASP A 592 -13.94 -3.45 -17.71
CA ASP A 592 -14.13 -1.99 -17.76
C ASP A 592 -13.84 -1.28 -16.41
N ILE A 593 -12.68 -1.55 -15.81
CA ILE A 593 -12.29 -1.03 -14.50
C ILE A 593 -11.96 0.46 -14.62
N THR A 594 -12.57 1.30 -13.79
CA THR A 594 -12.31 2.76 -13.81
C THR A 594 -12.49 3.40 -12.42
N PRO A 595 -11.62 4.35 -12.01
CA PRO A 595 -10.40 4.77 -12.70
C PRO A 595 -9.25 3.78 -12.48
N VAL A 596 -8.49 3.50 -13.55
CA VAL A 596 -7.17 2.85 -13.47
C VAL A 596 -6.09 3.90 -13.71
N PRO A 597 -5.10 4.04 -12.81
CA PRO A 597 -4.06 5.06 -12.93
C PRO A 597 -3.01 4.71 -14.00
N ARG A 598 -2.51 5.73 -14.69
CA ARG A 598 -1.44 5.61 -15.69
C ARG A 598 -0.55 6.84 -15.69
N PHE A 599 0.75 6.61 -15.81
CA PHE A 599 1.73 7.65 -16.11
C PHE A 599 2.16 7.58 -17.59
N ALA A 600 2.45 8.73 -18.18
CA ALA A 600 3.01 8.82 -19.53
C ALA A 600 4.50 8.43 -19.55
N SER A 601 5.22 8.70 -18.46
CA SER A 601 6.61 8.31 -18.23
C SER A 601 6.79 7.74 -16.82
N ILE A 602 7.61 6.69 -16.72
CA ILE A 602 8.17 6.16 -15.48
C ILE A 602 9.65 5.93 -15.78
N ALA A 603 10.53 6.66 -15.08
CA ALA A 603 11.97 6.66 -15.33
C ALA A 603 12.72 6.47 -14.02
N THR A 604 13.55 5.42 -13.95
CA THR A 604 14.51 5.27 -12.85
C THR A 604 15.62 6.31 -13.01
N LEU A 605 15.75 7.20 -12.03
CA LEU A 605 16.77 8.25 -12.02
C LEU A 605 18.12 7.69 -11.56
N ALA A 606 18.10 6.85 -10.51
CA ALA A 606 19.24 6.05 -10.06
C ALA A 606 18.74 4.86 -9.23
N ASP A 607 19.49 3.76 -9.25
CA ASP A 607 19.26 2.52 -8.51
C ASP A 607 20.42 2.10 -7.59
N ASP A 608 21.44 2.97 -7.44
CA ASP A 608 22.65 2.77 -6.63
C ASP A 608 22.82 3.82 -5.51
N ILE A 609 21.73 4.49 -5.10
CA ILE A 609 21.78 5.62 -4.16
C ILE A 609 22.10 5.13 -2.75
N ALA A 610 23.30 5.44 -2.24
CA ALA A 610 23.71 5.11 -0.86
C ALA A 610 23.24 6.14 0.21
N GLY A 611 22.76 7.30 -0.22
CA GLY A 611 22.21 8.35 0.66
C GLY A 611 20.69 8.25 0.83
N ASN A 612 20.12 9.16 1.63
CA ASN A 612 18.67 9.28 1.82
C ASN A 612 18.06 10.52 1.10
N ALA A 613 18.77 11.06 0.11
CA ALA A 613 18.33 12.17 -0.71
C ALA A 613 18.96 12.13 -2.11
N TYR A 614 18.29 12.75 -3.07
CA TYR A 614 18.70 12.91 -4.46
C TYR A 614 18.32 14.31 -4.94
N GLU A 615 19.26 15.03 -5.55
CA GLU A 615 19.06 16.40 -6.04
C GLU A 615 18.50 16.40 -7.47
N ILE A 616 17.39 17.12 -7.69
CA ILE A 616 16.81 17.41 -9.00
C ILE A 616 17.23 18.83 -9.41
N SER A 617 17.62 19.01 -10.67
CA SER A 617 18.11 20.31 -11.19
C SER A 617 17.58 20.61 -12.59
N GLY A 618 17.03 21.80 -12.80
CA GLY A 618 16.55 22.25 -14.12
C GLY A 618 15.27 21.55 -14.60
N GLN A 619 14.47 21.03 -13.66
CA GLN A 619 13.19 20.39 -13.98
C GLN A 619 12.26 21.36 -14.71
N GLN A 620 11.59 20.88 -15.75
CA GLN A 620 10.65 21.71 -16.50
C GLN A 620 9.34 21.91 -15.72
N SER A 621 8.55 22.91 -16.11
CA SER A 621 7.24 23.15 -15.52
C SER A 621 6.29 21.96 -15.74
N GLY A 622 5.66 21.47 -14.68
CA GLY A 622 4.80 20.29 -14.71
C GLY A 622 4.57 19.69 -13.33
N VAL A 623 3.77 18.62 -13.28
CA VAL A 623 3.57 17.82 -12.06
C VAL A 623 4.34 16.50 -12.19
N TYR A 624 5.20 16.25 -11.22
CA TYR A 624 6.05 15.06 -11.13
C TYR A 624 5.74 14.32 -9.83
N PHE A 625 5.86 13.00 -9.87
CA PHE A 625 5.64 12.13 -8.73
C PHE A 625 6.89 11.28 -8.52
N TYR A 626 7.29 11.08 -7.28
CA TYR A 626 8.47 10.29 -6.95
C TYR A 626 8.10 9.09 -6.08
N ARG A 627 8.76 7.96 -6.32
CA ARG A 627 8.78 6.81 -5.42
C ARG A 627 10.20 6.31 -5.21
N VAL A 628 10.47 5.84 -4.01
CA VAL A 628 11.76 5.26 -3.65
C VAL A 628 11.54 3.87 -3.07
N ARG A 629 12.48 2.94 -3.30
CA ARG A 629 12.52 1.64 -2.63
C ARG A 629 13.94 1.35 -2.12
N ALA A 630 14.04 0.49 -1.12
CA ALA A 630 15.30 0.09 -0.52
C ALA A 630 15.71 -1.33 -0.93
N GLN A 631 17.02 -1.58 -0.94
CA GLN A 631 17.65 -2.88 -1.10
C GLN A 631 18.52 -3.19 0.11
N ASP A 632 18.55 -4.45 0.54
CA ASP A 632 19.45 -4.96 1.59
C ASP A 632 20.77 -5.53 1.01
N ALA A 633 21.62 -6.03 1.90
CA ALA A 633 22.87 -6.70 1.54
C ALA A 633 22.68 -8.03 0.78
N GLU A 634 21.46 -8.59 0.81
CA GLU A 634 21.06 -9.83 0.11
C GLU A 634 20.56 -9.53 -1.30
N GLN A 635 20.60 -8.26 -1.69
CA GLN A 635 20.09 -7.71 -2.96
C GLN A 635 18.56 -7.81 -3.10
N GLN A 636 17.83 -8.03 -2.00
CA GLN A 636 16.38 -8.09 -1.98
C GLN A 636 15.80 -6.67 -1.98
N TRP A 637 14.95 -6.40 -2.96
CA TRP A 637 14.22 -5.14 -3.03
C TRP A 637 12.97 -5.17 -2.16
N GLY A 638 12.90 -4.23 -1.22
CA GLY A 638 11.71 -3.91 -0.44
C GLY A 638 10.59 -3.26 -1.25
N GLY A 639 9.52 -2.87 -0.54
CA GLY A 639 8.38 -2.17 -1.12
C GLY A 639 8.75 -0.77 -1.65
N TRP A 640 7.95 -0.27 -2.59
CA TRP A 640 7.99 1.14 -2.98
C TRP A 640 7.34 2.01 -1.90
N SER A 641 7.88 3.21 -1.71
CA SER A 641 7.21 4.27 -0.97
C SER A 641 5.84 4.59 -1.58
N ALA A 642 4.98 5.23 -0.79
CA ALA A 642 3.89 6.03 -1.37
C ALA A 642 4.47 7.04 -2.38
N LEU A 643 3.68 7.39 -3.40
CA LEU A 643 4.02 8.51 -4.27
C LEU A 643 3.87 9.82 -3.50
N GLU A 644 4.88 10.68 -3.60
CA GLU A 644 4.82 12.10 -3.23
C GLU A 644 4.95 12.94 -4.50
N ASP A 645 4.14 13.99 -4.63
CA ASP A 645 4.11 14.85 -5.82
C ASP A 645 4.74 16.23 -5.60
N VAL A 646 5.24 16.80 -6.69
CA VAL A 646 5.79 18.15 -6.76
C VAL A 646 5.30 18.84 -8.02
N THR A 647 4.85 20.09 -7.85
CA THR A 647 4.50 20.97 -8.97
C THR A 647 5.62 21.97 -9.18
N VAL A 648 6.20 21.96 -10.37
CA VAL A 648 7.13 22.99 -10.85
C VAL A 648 6.31 23.98 -11.69
N GLU A 649 6.21 25.23 -11.26
CA GLU A 649 5.38 26.24 -11.92
C GLU A 649 6.01 26.77 -13.22
N GLU A 650 5.16 27.21 -14.16
CA GLU A 650 5.60 27.84 -15.41
C GLU A 650 6.05 29.29 -15.16
N GLN A 651 7.34 29.57 -15.38
CA GLN A 651 7.87 30.93 -15.35
C GLN A 651 7.31 31.73 -16.54
N VAL A 652 6.62 32.83 -16.28
CA VAL A 652 6.03 33.69 -17.32
C VAL A 652 6.90 34.90 -17.66
N PRO A 653 6.90 35.40 -18.92
CA PRO A 653 7.58 36.66 -19.25
C PRO A 653 7.02 37.86 -18.46
N VAL A 654 7.88 38.82 -18.12
CA VAL A 654 7.53 40.01 -17.34
C VAL A 654 7.78 41.28 -18.16
N ASP A 655 6.74 42.07 -18.38
CA ASP A 655 6.81 43.34 -19.13
C ASP A 655 7.03 44.54 -18.21
N PHE A 656 7.91 45.45 -18.64
CA PHE A 656 8.25 46.71 -17.98
C PHE A 656 8.07 47.89 -18.92
N LEU A 657 7.70 49.04 -18.35
CA LEU A 657 7.71 50.34 -18.98
C LEU A 657 8.69 51.27 -18.26
N ALA A 658 9.18 52.28 -18.98
CA ALA A 658 9.90 53.40 -18.39
C ALA A 658 9.48 54.71 -19.08
N CYS A 659 9.03 55.69 -18.30
CA CYS A 659 8.84 57.07 -18.76
C CYS A 659 10.11 57.86 -18.42
N LEU A 660 10.78 58.43 -19.43
CA LEU A 660 12.07 59.11 -19.27
C LEU A 660 11.88 60.63 -19.27
N GLU A 661 12.19 61.28 -18.15
CA GLU A 661 12.01 62.71 -17.97
C GLU A 661 13.18 63.38 -17.22
N GLY A 662 13.40 64.67 -17.47
CA GLY A 662 14.43 65.44 -16.77
C GLY A 662 14.10 65.68 -15.29
N GLY A 663 12.81 65.64 -14.92
CA GLY A 663 12.37 65.73 -13.53
C GLY A 663 12.87 64.57 -12.66
N GLN A 664 13.14 63.41 -13.26
CA GLN A 664 13.62 62.21 -12.58
C GLN A 664 15.15 62.16 -12.44
N GLU A 665 15.89 63.08 -13.08
CA GLU A 665 17.35 63.19 -12.93
C GLU A 665 17.77 63.51 -11.49
N THR A 666 19.02 63.21 -11.16
CA THR A 666 19.55 63.41 -9.81
C THR A 666 20.89 64.16 -9.84
N PRO A 667 20.89 65.51 -9.75
CA PRO A 667 19.74 66.40 -9.53
C PRO A 667 18.85 66.61 -10.77
N PRO A 668 17.58 67.03 -10.60
CA PRO A 668 16.64 67.22 -11.72
C PRO A 668 17.12 68.23 -12.77
N VAL A 669 16.83 67.92 -14.03
CA VAL A 669 17.17 68.72 -15.22
C VAL A 669 15.91 69.36 -15.79
N ILE A 670 15.95 70.69 -15.99
CA ILE A 670 14.87 71.41 -16.70
C ILE A 670 15.13 71.30 -18.20
N THR A 671 14.40 70.40 -18.86
CA THR A 671 14.44 70.18 -20.33
C THR A 671 13.02 69.98 -20.88
N ASN A 672 12.86 70.15 -22.19
CA ASN A 672 11.65 69.75 -22.92
C ASN A 672 11.77 68.32 -23.49
N ALA A 673 12.89 67.64 -23.22
CA ALA A 673 13.13 66.28 -23.66
C ALA A 673 12.22 65.29 -22.93
N ALA A 674 11.77 64.28 -23.67
CA ALA A 674 10.93 63.20 -23.16
C ALA A 674 11.27 61.89 -23.87
N GLY A 675 11.10 60.76 -23.18
CA GLY A 675 11.26 59.44 -23.77
C GLY A 675 10.38 58.39 -23.12
N GLY A 676 10.28 57.25 -23.79
CA GLY A 676 9.54 56.08 -23.32
C GLY A 676 10.26 54.80 -23.72
N GLY A 677 10.23 53.79 -22.84
CA GLY A 677 10.79 52.46 -23.10
C GLY A 677 9.80 51.35 -22.77
N MET A 678 9.79 50.31 -23.61
CA MET A 678 9.16 49.01 -23.35
C MET A 678 10.27 47.95 -23.21
N PHE A 679 10.12 47.04 -22.27
CA PHE A 679 11.09 45.97 -22.00
C PHE A 679 10.35 44.69 -21.62
N THR A 680 10.81 43.51 -22.06
CA THR A 680 10.23 42.21 -21.71
C THR A 680 11.33 41.28 -21.23
N LEU A 681 11.29 40.88 -19.95
CA LEU A 681 12.12 39.80 -19.43
C LEU A 681 11.46 38.48 -19.86
N ASN A 682 12.22 37.58 -20.48
CA ASN A 682 11.68 36.28 -20.89
C ASN A 682 11.42 35.35 -19.70
N ALA A 683 10.57 34.34 -19.92
CA ALA A 683 10.27 33.26 -18.98
C ALA A 683 11.52 32.67 -18.29
N ALA A 684 12.56 32.36 -19.08
CA ALA A 684 13.82 31.80 -18.58
C ALA A 684 14.76 32.82 -17.89
N GLN A 685 14.27 34.03 -17.61
CA GLN A 685 14.93 35.14 -16.90
C GLN A 685 16.36 35.48 -17.39
N ASN A 686 16.69 35.14 -18.64
CA ASN A 686 18.05 35.22 -19.19
C ASN A 686 18.18 36.22 -20.35
N ALA A 687 17.08 36.85 -20.76
CA ALA A 687 17.04 37.88 -21.78
C ALA A 687 15.99 38.97 -21.47
N LEU A 688 16.41 40.24 -21.44
CA LEU A 688 15.52 41.40 -21.44
C LEU A 688 15.52 42.04 -22.85
N THR A 689 14.48 41.81 -23.64
CA THR A 689 14.27 42.53 -24.91
C THR A 689 13.78 43.95 -24.63
N PHE A 690 14.16 44.94 -25.44
CA PHE A 690 13.76 46.32 -25.21
C PHE A 690 13.60 47.16 -26.49
N THR A 691 12.77 48.19 -26.41
CA THR A 691 12.66 49.28 -27.38
C THR A 691 12.44 50.60 -26.63
N ILE A 692 13.30 51.58 -26.88
CA ILE A 692 13.32 52.90 -26.24
C ILE A 692 13.26 53.97 -27.33
N ARG A 693 12.45 55.00 -27.11
CA ARG A 693 12.29 56.16 -28.00
C ARG A 693 12.48 57.43 -27.19
N VAL A 694 13.17 58.42 -27.73
CA VAL A 694 13.40 59.73 -27.10
C VAL A 694 13.10 60.86 -28.09
N SER A 695 12.82 62.06 -27.60
CA SER A 695 12.51 63.22 -28.43
C SER A 695 12.88 64.52 -27.72
N ASN A 696 13.02 65.61 -28.49
CA ASN A 696 13.24 66.98 -27.99
C ASN A 696 14.48 67.17 -27.08
N LEU A 697 15.47 66.28 -27.19
CA LEU A 697 16.77 66.40 -26.52
C LEU A 697 17.49 67.71 -26.89
N SER A 698 18.19 68.31 -25.93
CA SER A 698 18.94 69.56 -26.12
C SER A 698 20.11 69.48 -27.12
N GLY A 699 20.48 68.28 -27.55
CA GLY A 699 21.48 68.01 -28.58
C GLY A 699 21.57 66.51 -28.91
N PRO A 700 22.53 66.10 -29.76
CA PRO A 700 22.76 64.70 -30.07
C PRO A 700 23.06 63.87 -28.81
N ILE A 701 22.57 62.63 -28.78
CA ILE A 701 22.86 61.67 -27.71
C ILE A 701 24.36 61.41 -27.66
N SER A 702 24.97 61.67 -26.50
CA SER A 702 26.40 61.46 -26.25
C SER A 702 26.69 60.13 -25.57
N ALA A 703 25.75 59.63 -24.78
CA ALA A 703 25.75 58.29 -24.16
C ALA A 703 24.31 57.91 -23.75
N ALA A 704 24.04 56.62 -23.59
CA ALA A 704 22.84 56.13 -22.94
C ALA A 704 23.12 54.79 -22.23
N HIS A 705 22.50 54.57 -21.08
CA HIS A 705 22.91 53.53 -20.13
C HIS A 705 21.70 52.92 -19.40
N PHE A 706 21.77 51.62 -19.10
CA PHE A 706 21.07 51.05 -17.97
C PHE A 706 21.91 51.26 -16.70
N HIS A 707 21.26 51.61 -15.60
CA HIS A 707 21.85 51.77 -14.28
C HIS A 707 21.07 50.94 -13.24
N ASN A 708 21.68 50.70 -12.08
CA ASN A 708 21.03 50.05 -10.94
C ASN A 708 21.04 50.95 -9.69
N ALA A 709 19.89 51.52 -9.34
CA ALA A 709 19.60 52.11 -8.03
C ALA A 709 18.09 52.35 -7.85
N ALA A 710 17.66 52.51 -6.61
CA ALA A 710 16.30 52.96 -6.29
C ALA A 710 15.96 54.31 -6.94
N ALA A 711 14.66 54.56 -7.17
CA ALA A 711 14.16 55.82 -7.72
C ALA A 711 14.68 57.04 -6.92
N GLY A 712 15.07 58.11 -7.63
CA GLY A 712 15.66 59.31 -7.03
C GLY A 712 17.10 59.17 -6.53
N VAL A 713 17.75 58.02 -6.73
CA VAL A 713 19.17 57.78 -6.41
C VAL A 713 19.95 57.55 -7.71
N ALA A 714 21.19 58.04 -7.77
CA ALA A 714 22.11 57.79 -8.88
C ALA A 714 22.87 56.47 -8.65
N GLY A 715 22.76 55.53 -9.58
CA GLY A 715 23.41 54.21 -9.53
C GLY A 715 24.60 54.07 -10.49
N PRO A 716 25.44 53.02 -10.34
CA PRO A 716 26.44 52.65 -11.33
C PRO A 716 25.78 52.22 -12.65
N VAL A 717 26.50 52.42 -13.76
CA VAL A 717 26.14 51.87 -15.08
C VAL A 717 26.30 50.35 -15.04
N VAL A 718 25.25 49.63 -15.47
CA VAL A 718 25.25 48.16 -15.59
C VAL A 718 25.30 47.68 -17.03
N ARG A 719 24.80 48.48 -18.00
CA ARG A 719 24.90 48.19 -19.44
C ARG A 719 24.88 49.46 -20.29
N ASN A 720 25.66 49.50 -21.36
CA ASN A 720 25.59 50.55 -22.38
C ASN A 720 24.44 50.31 -23.38
N ILE A 721 23.79 51.40 -23.82
CA ILE A 721 22.70 51.39 -24.81
C ILE A 721 23.16 52.21 -26.03
N THR A 722 23.03 51.63 -27.23
CA THR A 722 23.35 52.31 -28.48
C THR A 722 22.06 52.78 -29.15
N PHE A 723 21.95 54.10 -29.36
CA PHE A 723 20.86 54.70 -30.12
C PHE A 723 21.22 54.86 -31.60
N VAL A 724 20.23 54.70 -32.47
CA VAL A 724 20.29 55.01 -33.91
C VAL A 724 19.29 56.13 -34.18
N GLY A 725 19.77 57.37 -34.16
CA GLY A 725 18.90 58.55 -34.15
C GLY A 725 18.21 58.70 -32.79
N GLU A 726 16.88 58.67 -32.78
CA GLU A 726 16.03 58.86 -31.60
C GLU A 726 15.50 57.54 -31.00
N GLU A 727 15.97 56.39 -31.51
CA GLU A 727 15.50 55.06 -31.08
C GLU A 727 16.67 54.15 -30.67
N ALA A 728 16.42 53.26 -29.72
CA ALA A 728 17.28 52.13 -29.39
C ALA A 728 16.45 50.86 -29.19
N SER A 729 16.84 49.75 -29.78
CA SER A 729 16.20 48.45 -29.55
C SER A 729 17.23 47.33 -29.56
N GLY A 730 16.91 46.22 -28.88
CA GLY A 730 17.79 45.06 -28.78
C GLY A 730 17.41 44.11 -27.65
N SER A 731 18.34 43.23 -27.30
CA SER A 731 18.20 42.29 -26.19
C SER A 731 19.40 42.40 -25.25
N TRP A 732 19.16 42.39 -23.94
CA TRP A 732 20.19 42.23 -22.92
C TRP A 732 20.21 40.78 -22.47
N LEU A 733 21.25 40.05 -22.85
CA LEU A 733 21.41 38.62 -22.58
C LEU A 733 22.31 38.38 -21.36
N SER A 734 22.11 37.26 -20.68
CA SER A 734 23.03 36.76 -19.65
C SER A 734 24.44 36.41 -20.19
N THR A 735 24.58 36.27 -21.51
CA THR A 735 25.84 35.96 -22.21
C THR A 735 26.55 37.19 -22.80
N ASP A 736 25.99 38.39 -22.66
CA ASP A 736 26.62 39.63 -23.14
C ASP A 736 27.87 39.99 -22.32
N ALA A 737 28.80 40.75 -22.91
CA ALA A 737 30.00 41.25 -22.21
C ALA A 737 29.69 42.18 -21.00
N GLN A 738 28.48 42.74 -20.97
CA GLN A 738 27.84 43.34 -19.79
C GLN A 738 26.57 42.49 -19.52
N PRO A 739 26.69 41.37 -18.77
CA PRO A 739 25.65 40.33 -18.74
C PRO A 739 24.45 40.71 -17.87
N LEU A 740 23.27 40.23 -18.24
CA LEU A 740 22.10 40.24 -17.36
C LEU A 740 22.24 39.09 -16.35
N THR A 741 22.79 39.40 -15.17
CA THR A 741 23.00 38.41 -14.11
C THR A 741 21.72 38.19 -13.29
N PRO A 742 21.53 37.04 -12.62
CA PRO A 742 20.38 36.81 -11.73
C PRO A 742 20.20 37.91 -10.68
N ALA A 743 21.31 38.45 -10.14
CA ALA A 743 21.26 39.58 -9.22
C ALA A 743 20.71 40.87 -9.87
N LEU A 744 20.99 41.13 -11.16
CA LEU A 744 20.39 42.25 -11.89
C LEU A 744 18.94 42.00 -12.29
N VAL A 745 18.54 40.74 -12.47
CA VAL A 745 17.13 40.36 -12.66
C VAL A 745 16.32 40.60 -11.38
N ALA A 746 16.84 40.20 -10.22
CA ALA A 746 16.20 40.51 -8.93
C ALA A 746 16.04 42.03 -8.70
N GLU A 747 17.06 42.82 -9.06
CA GLU A 747 17.00 44.29 -8.97
C GLU A 747 16.06 44.92 -10.04
N LEU A 748 15.91 44.28 -11.20
CA LEU A 748 14.93 44.66 -12.23
C LEU A 748 13.49 44.40 -11.76
N LEU A 749 13.21 43.20 -11.25
CA LEU A 749 11.92 42.82 -10.66
C LEU A 749 11.57 43.70 -9.44
N ALA A 750 12.57 44.15 -8.68
CA ALA A 750 12.43 45.13 -7.61
C ALA A 750 12.33 46.60 -8.07
N GLY A 751 12.23 46.87 -9.39
CA GLY A 751 12.06 48.21 -9.96
C GLY A 751 13.26 49.14 -9.83
N ARG A 752 14.48 48.61 -9.62
CA ARG A 752 15.71 49.38 -9.37
C ARG A 752 16.61 49.55 -10.60
N ILE A 753 16.25 48.96 -11.74
CA ILE A 753 16.92 49.24 -13.02
C ILE A 753 16.29 50.47 -13.67
N TYR A 754 17.11 51.35 -14.26
CA TYR A 754 16.63 52.52 -15.01
C TYR A 754 17.45 52.79 -16.26
N VAL A 755 16.82 53.42 -17.26
CA VAL A 755 17.52 54.01 -18.41
C VAL A 755 17.86 55.46 -18.12
N ASN A 756 19.07 55.89 -18.49
CA ASN A 756 19.51 57.28 -18.53
C ASN A 756 20.03 57.62 -19.95
N VAL A 757 19.73 58.82 -20.44
CA VAL A 757 20.16 59.32 -21.77
C VAL A 757 20.83 60.68 -21.61
N HIS A 758 22.05 60.81 -22.15
CA HIS A 758 22.95 61.93 -21.94
C HIS A 758 23.13 62.74 -23.23
N THR A 759 23.35 64.05 -23.10
CA THR A 759 23.71 64.94 -24.21
C THR A 759 24.96 65.77 -23.87
N ALA A 760 25.47 66.53 -24.84
CA ALA A 760 26.61 67.42 -24.62
C ALA A 760 26.32 68.56 -23.62
N ALA A 761 25.06 68.99 -23.50
CA ALA A 761 24.66 70.01 -22.52
C ALA A 761 24.44 69.41 -21.11
N ASN A 762 24.00 68.14 -21.05
CA ASN A 762 23.66 67.43 -19.83
C ASN A 762 24.49 66.13 -19.72
N PRO A 763 25.80 66.21 -19.43
CA PRO A 763 26.70 65.05 -19.45
C PRO A 763 26.43 64.04 -18.33
N ALA A 764 25.74 64.44 -17.25
CA ALA A 764 25.35 63.53 -16.16
C ALA A 764 24.07 62.71 -16.46
N GLY A 765 23.30 63.13 -17.46
CA GLY A 765 21.96 62.65 -17.78
C GLY A 765 21.07 63.84 -18.14
N GLU A 766 20.27 63.73 -19.20
CA GLU A 766 19.23 64.72 -19.56
C GLU A 766 17.83 64.23 -19.17
N ILE A 767 17.58 62.93 -19.35
CA ILE A 767 16.33 62.26 -19.00
C ILE A 767 16.62 60.83 -18.51
N ARG A 768 15.91 60.41 -17.45
CA ARG A 768 15.92 59.02 -16.98
C ARG A 768 14.53 58.53 -16.60
N GLY A 769 14.38 57.20 -16.58
CA GLY A 769 13.15 56.51 -16.19
C GLY A 769 13.44 55.12 -15.61
N GLN A 770 12.87 54.79 -14.45
CA GLN A 770 12.91 53.43 -13.90
C GLN A 770 12.14 52.46 -14.81
N LEU A 771 12.60 51.22 -14.89
CA LEU A 771 11.84 50.11 -15.43
C LEU A 771 10.87 49.64 -14.33
N ILE A 772 9.59 49.94 -14.53
CA ILE A 772 8.48 49.56 -13.64
C ILE A 772 7.65 48.53 -14.39
N SER A 773 7.18 47.46 -13.72
CA SER A 773 6.31 46.46 -14.34
C SER A 773 5.07 47.15 -14.92
N GLY A 774 4.94 47.16 -16.25
CA GLY A 774 4.18 48.18 -16.98
C GLY A 774 2.70 47.87 -17.20
N ILE A 775 2.20 46.82 -16.55
CA ILE A 775 0.82 46.37 -16.68
C ILE A 775 -0.03 47.14 -15.65
N PRO A 776 -1.14 47.78 -16.05
CA PRO A 776 -2.08 48.33 -15.08
C PRO A 776 -2.54 47.24 -14.12
N ILE A 777 -2.35 47.46 -12.82
CA ILE A 777 -2.62 46.43 -11.82
C ILE A 777 -4.10 46.54 -11.44
N ASP A 778 -4.89 45.61 -11.97
CA ASP A 778 -6.24 45.37 -11.50
C ASP A 778 -6.20 44.80 -10.08
N LEU A 779 -6.97 45.44 -9.23
CA LEU A 779 -7.19 45.09 -7.84
C LEU A 779 -8.69 44.97 -7.62
N PHE A 780 -9.07 44.10 -6.70
CA PHE A 780 -10.46 43.79 -6.42
C PHE A 780 -10.72 43.90 -4.92
N ALA A 781 -11.95 44.28 -4.56
CA ALA A 781 -12.42 44.22 -3.18
C ALA A 781 -13.87 43.70 -3.14
N ALA A 782 -14.11 42.66 -2.36
CA ALA A 782 -15.45 42.32 -1.89
C ALA A 782 -15.69 43.07 -0.57
N LEU A 783 -16.71 43.94 -0.52
CA LEU A 783 -17.08 44.70 0.66
C LEU A 783 -18.22 44.00 1.39
N ASN A 784 -18.05 43.73 2.68
CA ASN A 784 -19.12 43.19 3.53
C ASN A 784 -18.94 43.59 5.00
N GLY A 785 -19.97 43.38 5.81
CA GLY A 785 -19.96 43.76 7.22
C GLY A 785 -19.06 42.88 8.11
N SER A 786 -18.72 41.65 7.70
CA SER A 786 -17.84 40.79 8.52
C SER A 786 -16.39 41.29 8.57
N GLN A 787 -15.99 42.09 7.58
CA GLN A 787 -14.68 42.74 7.50
C GLN A 787 -14.59 44.07 8.28
N GLU A 788 -15.71 44.61 8.78
CA GLU A 788 -15.69 45.80 9.65
C GLU A 788 -14.96 45.53 10.97
N VAL A 789 -14.46 46.59 11.60
CA VAL A 789 -13.70 46.47 12.85
C VAL A 789 -14.27 47.45 13.89
N PRO A 790 -15.18 47.00 14.78
CA PRO A 790 -15.69 45.63 14.94
C PRO A 790 -16.68 45.21 13.84
N PRO A 791 -16.87 43.90 13.59
CA PRO A 791 -17.77 43.40 12.53
C PRO A 791 -19.23 43.85 12.68
N VAL A 792 -19.85 44.21 11.55
CA VAL A 792 -21.25 44.63 11.45
C VAL A 792 -22.08 43.50 10.85
N GLN A 793 -23.22 43.18 11.47
CA GLN A 793 -24.20 42.25 10.91
C GLN A 793 -25.18 43.03 10.03
N THR A 794 -24.97 42.95 8.71
CA THR A 794 -25.80 43.61 7.68
C THR A 794 -25.96 42.67 6.48
N PRO A 795 -27.10 42.69 5.76
CA PRO A 795 -27.21 42.05 4.45
C PRO A 795 -26.46 42.82 3.35
N ALA A 796 -25.95 44.02 3.63
CA ALA A 796 -25.26 44.84 2.66
C ALA A 796 -24.01 44.18 2.10
N THR A 797 -23.83 44.31 0.79
CA THR A 797 -22.64 43.85 0.07
C THR A 797 -22.13 44.93 -0.87
N GLY A 798 -20.89 44.79 -1.32
CA GLY A 798 -20.36 45.58 -2.41
C GLY A 798 -19.23 44.86 -3.14
N ALA A 799 -18.97 45.30 -4.35
CA ALA A 799 -17.84 44.87 -5.16
C ALA A 799 -17.16 46.12 -5.73
N GLY A 800 -15.83 46.14 -5.68
CA GLY A 800 -15.02 47.17 -6.31
C GLY A 800 -13.97 46.57 -7.23
N VAL A 801 -13.81 47.18 -8.40
CA VAL A 801 -12.70 46.97 -9.33
C VAL A 801 -11.88 48.26 -9.33
N PHE A 802 -10.55 48.13 -9.20
CA PHE A 802 -9.64 49.26 -9.09
C PHE A 802 -8.43 48.99 -9.98
N THR A 803 -8.18 49.82 -10.99
CA THR A 803 -7.06 49.67 -11.92
C THR A 803 -6.03 50.74 -11.60
N LEU A 804 -4.90 50.34 -11.01
CA LEU A 804 -3.72 51.21 -10.86
C LEU A 804 -3.06 51.35 -12.23
N SER A 805 -2.83 52.58 -12.71
CA SER A 805 -2.12 52.81 -13.97
C SER A 805 -0.68 52.30 -13.89
N GLY A 806 -0.13 51.83 -15.03
CA GLY A 806 1.19 51.18 -15.08
C GLY A 806 2.39 52.11 -14.77
N ASP A 807 2.14 53.42 -14.69
CA ASP A 807 3.06 54.45 -14.18
C ASP A 807 2.98 54.63 -12.64
N GLY A 808 1.88 54.19 -12.01
CA GLY A 808 1.58 54.39 -10.60
C GLY A 808 0.87 55.72 -10.27
N ASP A 809 0.65 56.59 -11.26
CA ASP A 809 0.21 57.98 -11.03
C ASP A 809 -1.29 58.11 -10.74
N SER A 810 -2.08 57.07 -11.02
CA SER A 810 -3.53 57.08 -10.84
C SER A 810 -4.15 55.71 -10.52
N LEU A 811 -5.18 55.70 -9.68
CA LEU A 811 -6.05 54.55 -9.42
C LEU A 811 -7.44 54.86 -9.97
N THR A 812 -7.82 54.24 -11.08
CA THR A 812 -9.21 54.25 -11.55
C THR A 812 -10.03 53.29 -10.70
N PHE A 813 -11.26 53.64 -10.34
CA PHE A 813 -12.12 52.78 -9.53
C PHE A 813 -13.57 52.77 -10.03
N ASP A 814 -14.21 51.61 -9.91
CA ASP A 814 -15.64 51.38 -10.06
C ASP A 814 -16.11 50.52 -8.87
N VAL A 815 -17.04 51.04 -8.06
CA VAL A 815 -17.55 50.39 -6.85
C VAL A 815 -19.07 50.41 -6.84
N THR A 816 -19.68 49.23 -6.77
CA THR A 816 -21.13 49.04 -6.63
C THR A 816 -21.46 48.46 -5.26
N VAL A 817 -22.55 48.93 -4.64
CA VAL A 817 -23.05 48.45 -3.34
C VAL A 817 -24.55 48.13 -3.38
N SER A 818 -24.99 47.15 -2.60
CA SER A 818 -26.40 46.75 -2.47
C SER A 818 -26.81 46.61 -1.00
N ASP A 819 -28.12 46.60 -0.76
CA ASP A 819 -28.75 46.19 0.50
C ASP A 819 -28.30 46.93 1.77
N LEU A 820 -27.74 48.13 1.60
CA LEU A 820 -27.38 49.06 2.67
C LEU A 820 -28.58 49.41 3.55
N SER A 821 -28.38 49.37 4.87
CA SER A 821 -29.43 49.62 5.86
C SER A 821 -30.05 51.02 5.83
N SER A 822 -29.36 52.00 5.24
CA SER A 822 -29.84 53.37 5.03
C SER A 822 -28.98 54.09 3.98
N ALA A 823 -29.33 55.33 3.62
CA ALA A 823 -28.57 56.13 2.66
C ALA A 823 -27.10 56.32 3.10
N ILE A 824 -26.20 56.29 2.11
CA ILE A 824 -24.76 56.52 2.28
C ILE A 824 -24.53 57.93 2.83
N THR A 825 -23.77 58.03 3.92
CA THR A 825 -23.43 59.30 4.59
C THR A 825 -21.99 59.73 4.30
N ALA A 826 -21.09 58.77 4.09
CA ALA A 826 -19.72 58.97 3.63
C ALA A 826 -19.15 57.67 3.05
N ALA A 827 -18.08 57.75 2.27
CA ALA A 827 -17.28 56.60 1.86
C ALA A 827 -15.82 57.03 1.68
N HIS A 828 -14.89 56.11 1.93
CA HIS A 828 -13.46 56.43 2.03
C HIS A 828 -12.56 55.28 1.59
N PHE A 829 -11.38 55.62 1.07
CA PHE A 829 -10.20 54.77 1.13
C PHE A 829 -9.45 55.03 2.43
N HIS A 830 -8.94 53.96 3.05
CA HIS A 830 -8.14 53.98 4.27
C HIS A 830 -6.83 53.20 4.05
N ASN A 831 -5.83 53.46 4.91
CA ASN A 831 -4.56 52.73 4.92
C ASN A 831 -4.33 51.98 6.25
N ALA A 832 -4.54 50.66 6.26
CA ALA A 832 -4.07 49.73 7.29
C ALA A 832 -4.13 48.26 6.81
N ALA A 833 -3.38 47.39 7.50
CA ALA A 833 -3.48 45.95 7.31
C ALA A 833 -4.91 45.41 7.58
N ALA A 834 -5.24 44.26 6.99
CA ALA A 834 -6.51 43.57 7.20
C ALA A 834 -6.82 43.38 8.70
N GLY A 835 -8.07 43.62 9.10
CA GLY A 835 -8.50 43.54 10.50
C GLY A 835 -8.05 44.72 11.38
N VAL A 836 -7.38 45.74 10.83
CA VAL A 836 -6.98 46.96 11.55
C VAL A 836 -7.69 48.18 10.95
N ASN A 837 -7.97 49.19 11.79
CA ASN A 837 -8.52 50.48 11.35
C ASN A 837 -7.40 51.47 11.03
N GLY A 838 -7.46 52.05 9.83
CA GLY A 838 -6.49 53.02 9.32
C GLY A 838 -7.02 54.45 9.23
N PRO A 839 -6.16 55.48 9.09
CA PRO A 839 -6.58 56.82 8.72
C PRO A 839 -7.21 56.84 7.31
N VAL A 840 -8.16 57.75 7.09
CA VAL A 840 -8.69 58.07 5.76
C VAL A 840 -7.59 58.69 4.90
N VAL A 841 -7.41 58.16 3.69
CA VAL A 841 -6.44 58.66 2.70
C VAL A 841 -7.09 59.36 1.51
N ARG A 842 -8.33 58.97 1.12
CA ARG A 842 -9.10 59.62 0.05
C ARG A 842 -10.61 59.46 0.27
N ASN A 843 -11.39 60.50 0.04
CA ASN A 843 -12.86 60.42 0.09
C ASN A 843 -13.42 59.84 -1.22
N ILE A 844 -14.45 59.00 -1.13
CA ILE A 844 -15.18 58.40 -2.26
C ILE A 844 -16.58 59.01 -2.33
N THR A 845 -17.01 59.44 -3.51
CA THR A 845 -18.35 60.03 -3.73
C THR A 845 -19.24 59.05 -4.47
N PHE A 846 -20.34 58.62 -3.84
CA PHE A 846 -21.36 57.78 -4.45
C PHE A 846 -22.47 58.61 -5.12
N VAL A 847 -22.96 58.14 -6.26
CA VAL A 847 -24.18 58.62 -6.93
C VAL A 847 -25.20 57.48 -6.87
N GLY A 848 -26.08 57.53 -5.86
CA GLY A 848 -26.92 56.39 -5.51
C GLY A 848 -26.06 55.26 -4.92
N ASN A 849 -26.10 54.09 -5.57
CA ASN A 849 -25.43 52.86 -5.13
C ASN A 849 -24.12 52.57 -5.90
N HIS A 850 -23.65 53.52 -6.69
CA HIS A 850 -22.48 53.37 -7.56
C HIS A 850 -21.50 54.53 -7.37
N ALA A 851 -20.20 54.25 -7.40
CA ALA A 851 -19.13 55.25 -7.36
C ALA A 851 -18.07 54.90 -8.40
N THR A 852 -17.80 55.84 -9.31
CA THR A 852 -16.67 55.77 -10.24
C THR A 852 -15.79 56.99 -10.11
N GLY A 853 -14.51 56.84 -10.42
CA GLY A 853 -13.57 57.95 -10.40
C GLY A 853 -12.14 57.55 -10.69
N VAL A 854 -11.27 58.56 -10.68
CA VAL A 854 -9.82 58.40 -10.77
C VAL A 854 -9.23 59.13 -9.56
N TRP A 855 -8.40 58.42 -8.80
CA TRP A 855 -7.62 58.98 -7.71
C TRP A 855 -6.18 59.17 -8.19
N ALA A 856 -5.76 60.40 -8.45
CA ALA A 856 -4.45 60.71 -9.05
C ALA A 856 -3.49 61.40 -8.08
N GLU A 857 -2.20 61.49 -8.41
CA GLU A 857 -1.25 62.31 -7.65
C GLU A 857 -1.65 63.81 -7.62
N THR A 858 -2.36 64.28 -8.64
CA THR A 858 -2.81 65.69 -8.74
C THR A 858 -4.05 66.03 -7.89
N ASP A 859 -4.66 65.06 -7.20
CA ASP A 859 -5.80 65.29 -6.32
C ASP A 859 -5.41 66.07 -5.04
N PRO A 860 -6.34 66.85 -4.43
CA PRO A 860 -6.13 67.47 -3.12
C PRO A 860 -5.82 66.47 -1.98
N GLN A 861 -6.23 65.21 -2.16
CA GLN A 861 -5.81 64.05 -1.39
C GLN A 861 -5.01 63.14 -2.35
N ALA A 862 -3.74 63.47 -2.61
CA ALA A 862 -2.94 62.85 -3.67
C ALA A 862 -2.69 61.34 -3.47
N LEU A 863 -2.73 60.57 -4.57
CA LEU A 863 -2.19 59.20 -4.59
C LEU A 863 -0.66 59.26 -4.63
N THR A 864 -0.04 59.45 -3.46
CA THR A 864 1.43 59.53 -3.37
C THR A 864 2.11 58.19 -3.64
N PRO A 865 3.37 58.15 -4.12
CA PRO A 865 4.12 56.89 -4.30
C PRO A 865 4.21 56.02 -3.05
N ALA A 866 4.17 56.63 -1.85
CA ALA A 866 4.06 55.89 -0.60
C ALA A 866 2.72 55.12 -0.53
N LEU A 867 1.60 55.77 -0.82
CA LEU A 867 0.27 55.11 -0.85
C LEU A 867 0.15 54.07 -1.96
N VAL A 868 0.87 54.21 -3.08
CA VAL A 868 0.98 53.16 -4.09
C VAL A 868 1.69 51.92 -3.53
N ALA A 869 2.80 52.08 -2.80
CA ALA A 869 3.45 50.95 -2.13
C ALA A 869 2.54 50.27 -1.08
N GLU A 870 1.73 51.05 -0.35
CA GLU A 870 0.73 50.54 0.60
C GLU A 870 -0.40 49.75 -0.10
N LEU A 871 -0.85 50.24 -1.25
CA LEU A 871 -1.86 49.61 -2.11
C LEU A 871 -1.36 48.26 -2.65
N LEU A 872 -0.13 48.24 -3.18
CA LEU A 872 0.50 47.02 -3.70
C LEU A 872 0.84 46.00 -2.60
N ALA A 873 0.98 46.44 -1.35
CA ALA A 873 1.10 45.59 -0.17
C ALA A 873 -0.26 45.13 0.41
N GLY A 874 -1.39 45.41 -0.26
CA GLY A 874 -2.73 45.01 0.18
C GLY A 874 -3.23 45.75 1.43
N ARG A 875 -2.66 46.92 1.75
CA ARG A 875 -2.97 47.70 2.97
C ARG A 875 -3.95 48.87 2.73
N ILE A 876 -4.45 49.03 1.51
CA ILE A 876 -5.55 49.97 1.23
C ILE A 876 -6.89 49.22 1.24
N TYR A 877 -7.91 49.84 1.83
CA TYR A 877 -9.28 49.32 1.82
C TYR A 877 -10.31 50.41 1.55
N ALA A 878 -11.40 50.03 0.89
CA ALA A 878 -12.59 50.87 0.73
C ALA A 878 -13.58 50.59 1.89
N ASN A 879 -14.22 51.64 2.42
CA ASN A 879 -15.26 51.55 3.47
C ASN A 879 -16.44 52.49 3.10
N VAL A 880 -17.67 52.04 3.34
CA VAL A 880 -18.91 52.78 3.11
C VAL A 880 -19.70 52.93 4.41
N HIS A 881 -20.08 54.17 4.75
CA HIS A 881 -20.80 54.54 5.96
C HIS A 881 -22.26 54.88 5.64
N THR A 882 -23.17 54.55 6.55
CA THR A 882 -24.60 54.90 6.43
C THR A 882 -25.10 55.68 7.64
N THR A 883 -26.39 56.02 7.67
CA THR A 883 -26.99 56.72 8.83
C THR A 883 -27.15 55.80 10.04
N VAL A 884 -27.40 54.50 9.81
CA VAL A 884 -27.49 53.47 10.85
C VAL A 884 -26.10 53.04 11.33
N ASN A 885 -25.14 52.95 10.42
CA ASN A 885 -23.77 52.51 10.71
C ASN A 885 -22.74 53.62 10.40
N PRO A 886 -22.64 54.66 11.27
CA PRO A 886 -21.76 55.80 11.04
C PRO A 886 -20.26 55.46 11.15
N GLY A 887 -19.90 54.34 11.79
CA GLY A 887 -18.51 53.86 11.87
C GLY A 887 -18.01 53.17 10.58
N GLY A 888 -18.93 52.79 9.69
CA GLY A 888 -18.70 51.88 8.56
C GLY A 888 -19.78 50.79 8.59
N GLU A 889 -20.37 50.47 7.45
CA GLU A 889 -21.31 49.36 7.29
C GLU A 889 -20.67 48.15 6.60
N ILE A 890 -19.85 48.42 5.59
CA ILE A 890 -19.11 47.43 4.80
C ILE A 890 -17.73 47.96 4.41
N ARG A 891 -16.71 47.10 4.50
CA ARG A 891 -15.35 47.35 3.98
C ARG A 891 -14.77 46.14 3.28
N GLY A 892 -13.74 46.38 2.47
CA GLY A 892 -12.97 45.35 1.77
C GLY A 892 -11.56 45.85 1.44
N GLN A 893 -10.53 45.02 1.70
CA GLN A 893 -9.16 45.30 1.25
C GLN A 893 -9.07 45.19 -0.27
N LEU A 894 -8.22 46.01 -0.88
CA LEU A 894 -7.87 45.92 -2.30
C LEU A 894 -6.73 44.91 -2.47
N GLY A 895 -6.93 43.88 -3.28
CA GLY A 895 -5.94 42.82 -3.54
C GLY A 895 -5.88 42.41 -5.01
N LYS A 896 -4.75 41.81 -5.43
CA LYS A 896 -4.49 41.42 -6.84
C LYS A 896 -5.32 40.23 -7.32
N GLU A 897 -5.67 39.33 -6.40
CA GLU A 897 -6.56 38.23 -6.72
C GLU A 897 -8.00 38.76 -6.85
N PRO A 898 -8.73 38.40 -7.91
CA PRO A 898 -10.18 38.55 -7.89
C PRO A 898 -10.70 37.73 -6.69
N PRO A 899 -11.55 38.30 -5.82
CA PRO A 899 -12.13 37.53 -4.73
C PRO A 899 -12.86 36.32 -5.33
N PRO A 900 -12.80 35.13 -4.70
CA PRO A 900 -13.57 33.99 -5.18
C PRO A 900 -15.02 34.43 -5.30
N VAL A 901 -15.54 34.40 -6.53
CA VAL A 901 -16.87 34.89 -6.87
C VAL A 901 -17.88 33.87 -6.35
N CYS A 902 -18.13 33.91 -5.04
CA CYS A 902 -19.21 33.20 -4.38
C CYS A 902 -20.55 33.87 -4.72
N VAL A 903 -20.94 33.81 -5.99
CA VAL A 903 -22.36 33.91 -6.35
C VAL A 903 -22.93 32.51 -6.19
N THR A 904 -23.53 32.25 -5.03
CA THR A 904 -24.24 30.99 -4.77
C THR A 904 -25.50 30.95 -5.62
N TYR A 905 -25.42 30.38 -6.81
CA TYR A 905 -26.59 30.02 -7.59
C TYR A 905 -27.09 28.65 -7.13
N ASP A 906 -28.13 28.65 -6.29
CA ASP A 906 -28.88 27.42 -5.96
C ASP A 906 -29.71 26.98 -7.19
N PHE A 907 -29.06 26.24 -8.09
CA PHE A 907 -29.74 25.45 -9.11
C PHE A 907 -30.04 24.05 -8.56
N PRO A 908 -31.30 23.69 -8.30
CA PRO A 908 -31.68 22.29 -8.37
C PRO A 908 -31.69 21.86 -9.84
N ILE A 909 -31.05 20.73 -10.17
CA ILE A 909 -31.46 19.68 -11.13
C ILE A 909 -30.26 18.75 -11.43
N ALA A 910 -30.56 17.51 -11.83
CA ALA A 910 -29.62 16.40 -11.94
C ALA A 910 -28.59 16.49 -13.09
N THR A 911 -27.57 15.63 -12.98
CA THR A 911 -26.46 15.36 -13.94
C THR A 911 -25.51 16.53 -14.17
N GLY A 912 -24.35 16.48 -13.51
CA GLY A 912 -23.34 17.53 -13.54
C GLY A 912 -22.28 17.36 -14.63
N ALA A 913 -21.83 18.50 -15.15
CA ALA A 913 -20.52 18.70 -15.78
C ALA A 913 -20.15 20.18 -15.59
N TRP A 914 -18.96 20.46 -15.06
CA TRP A 914 -18.45 21.83 -14.91
C TRP A 914 -17.58 22.18 -16.12
N TYR A 915 -17.74 23.38 -16.68
CA TYR A 915 -16.83 23.95 -17.67
C TYR A 915 -16.34 25.31 -17.18
N LEU A 916 -15.02 25.48 -17.08
CA LEU A 916 -14.41 26.79 -16.95
C LEU A 916 -14.25 27.38 -18.35
N ILE A 917 -14.82 28.58 -18.58
CA ILE A 917 -14.56 29.36 -19.79
C ILE A 917 -14.09 30.74 -19.36
N SER A 918 -12.80 31.01 -19.49
CA SER A 918 -12.25 32.36 -19.34
C SER A 918 -12.53 33.16 -20.61
N LEU A 919 -13.31 34.24 -20.50
CA LEU A 919 -13.51 35.21 -21.58
C LEU A 919 -12.97 36.59 -21.15
N PRO A 920 -12.10 37.23 -21.95
CA PRO A 920 -11.68 38.60 -21.67
C PRO A 920 -12.76 39.61 -22.10
N VAL A 921 -13.15 40.47 -21.15
CA VAL A 921 -13.81 41.78 -21.34
C VAL A 921 -15.10 41.82 -22.18
N ILE A 922 -16.23 42.09 -21.52
CA ILE A 922 -17.51 42.46 -22.16
C ILE A 922 -17.48 43.96 -22.54
N PRO A 923 -17.80 44.35 -23.79
CA PRO A 923 -17.98 45.76 -24.15
C PRO A 923 -19.24 46.38 -23.52
N ALA A 924 -19.17 47.68 -23.21
CA ALA A 924 -20.13 48.41 -22.37
C ALA A 924 -21.56 48.64 -22.96
N ASP A 925 -21.97 47.91 -24.01
CA ASP A 925 -23.34 47.99 -24.59
C ASP A 925 -24.17 46.69 -24.46
N GLY A 926 -23.58 45.60 -23.95
CA GLY A 926 -24.30 44.38 -23.59
C GLY A 926 -24.88 43.57 -24.76
N SER A 927 -24.47 43.83 -26.01
CA SER A 927 -24.96 43.10 -27.17
C SER A 927 -24.06 41.91 -27.58
N LEU A 928 -24.57 40.68 -27.44
CA LEU A 928 -23.86 39.45 -27.86
C LEU A 928 -23.86 39.19 -29.38
N SER A 929 -24.42 40.10 -30.19
CA SER A 929 -24.66 39.89 -31.62
C SER A 929 -23.44 40.13 -32.53
N ALA A 930 -22.29 40.53 -31.99
CA ALA A 930 -21.08 40.83 -32.78
C ALA A 930 -20.11 39.64 -32.94
N LEU A 931 -20.23 38.58 -32.12
CA LEU A 931 -19.22 37.50 -32.06
C LEU A 931 -19.56 36.23 -32.86
N PHE A 932 -20.83 36.02 -33.27
CA PHE A 932 -21.22 34.85 -34.07
C PHE A 932 -22.30 35.16 -35.13
N PRO A 933 -21.94 35.34 -36.41
CA PRO A 933 -22.92 35.39 -37.49
C PRO A 933 -23.37 33.98 -37.88
N GLY A 934 -24.30 33.37 -37.13
CA GLY A 934 -24.92 32.11 -37.55
C GLY A 934 -25.62 31.22 -36.52
N ALA A 935 -25.54 31.49 -35.21
CA ALA A 935 -26.16 30.66 -34.18
C ALA A 935 -26.97 31.51 -33.19
N ALA A 936 -28.29 31.50 -33.32
CA ALA A 936 -29.21 32.13 -32.39
C ALA A 936 -30.27 31.13 -31.91
N ALA A 937 -30.75 31.36 -30.68
CA ALA A 937 -31.90 30.77 -30.00
C ALA A 937 -31.67 29.48 -29.17
N ALA A 938 -31.51 29.68 -27.86
CA ALA A 938 -32.23 28.90 -26.85
C ALA A 938 -32.55 29.83 -25.66
N PHE A 939 -33.85 29.92 -25.31
CA PHE A 939 -34.45 30.70 -24.20
C PHE A 939 -34.44 32.24 -24.32
N GLU A 940 -35.65 32.83 -24.33
CA GLU A 940 -35.89 34.23 -23.97
C GLU A 940 -36.51 34.31 -22.57
N TRP A 941 -36.26 35.42 -21.87
CA TRP A 941 -36.76 35.70 -20.53
C TRP A 941 -38.02 36.57 -20.58
N ASP A 942 -39.14 36.06 -20.07
CA ASP A 942 -40.38 36.82 -19.95
C ASP A 942 -40.39 37.67 -18.67
N TYR A 943 -40.10 38.96 -18.84
CA TYR A 943 -40.14 39.97 -17.77
C TYR A 943 -41.52 40.13 -17.08
N ALA A 944 -42.62 39.67 -17.69
CA ALA A 944 -43.95 39.76 -17.08
C ALA A 944 -44.28 38.62 -16.11
N SER A 945 -43.64 37.45 -16.26
CA SER A 945 -43.91 36.25 -15.45
C SER A 945 -42.71 35.72 -14.64
N GLN A 946 -41.53 36.31 -14.82
CA GLN A 946 -40.27 35.94 -14.13
C GLN A 946 -39.94 34.44 -14.22
N ASN A 947 -40.17 33.84 -15.40
CA ASN A 947 -39.81 32.46 -15.68
C ASN A 947 -39.28 32.30 -17.11
N TYR A 948 -38.48 31.25 -17.34
CA TYR A 948 -38.08 30.81 -18.67
C TYR A 948 -39.14 29.90 -19.31
N VAL A 949 -39.40 30.09 -20.61
CA VAL A 949 -40.32 29.25 -21.39
C VAL A 949 -39.54 28.47 -22.44
N SER A 950 -39.72 27.15 -22.50
CA SER A 950 -39.06 26.30 -23.49
C SER A 950 -39.76 26.36 -24.85
N VAL A 951 -39.01 26.62 -25.92
CA VAL A 951 -39.46 26.39 -27.30
C VAL A 951 -38.94 25.03 -27.77
N THR A 952 -39.85 24.11 -28.10
CA THR A 952 -39.51 22.78 -28.61
C THR A 952 -39.34 22.76 -30.12
N GLN A 953 -38.53 21.80 -30.60
CA GLN A 953 -38.37 21.33 -31.98
C GLN A 953 -37.33 22.04 -32.86
N LEU A 954 -36.24 21.31 -33.15
CA LEU A 954 -35.30 21.54 -34.25
C LEU A 954 -35.10 20.21 -34.98
N ASP A 955 -35.62 20.10 -36.20
CA ASP A 955 -35.31 19.00 -37.11
C ASP A 955 -33.93 19.22 -37.75
N ARG A 956 -33.24 18.13 -38.09
CA ARG A 956 -31.85 18.16 -38.59
C ARG A 956 -31.74 18.78 -39.99
N LEU A 957 -30.73 19.62 -40.19
CA LEU A 957 -30.24 20.02 -41.51
C LEU A 957 -29.05 19.13 -41.92
N GLY A 958 -28.99 18.74 -43.20
CA GLY A 958 -27.86 18.01 -43.77
C GLY A 958 -26.78 18.93 -44.37
N ASP A 959 -25.62 18.36 -44.69
CA ASP A 959 -24.38 19.06 -45.09
C ASP A 959 -24.43 19.89 -46.39
N ASP A 960 -25.58 19.96 -47.09
CA ASP A 960 -25.80 20.84 -48.24
C ASP A 960 -26.75 22.02 -47.95
N GLY A 961 -27.16 22.20 -46.69
CA GLY A 961 -27.89 23.39 -46.22
C GLY A 961 -29.37 23.43 -46.64
N LYS A 962 -29.99 22.28 -46.92
CA LYS A 962 -31.44 22.17 -47.16
C LYS A 962 -32.10 21.11 -46.27
N PRO A 963 -33.36 21.28 -45.87
CA PRO A 963 -34.08 20.27 -45.10
C PRO A 963 -34.48 19.09 -46.00
N GLY A 964 -33.84 17.95 -45.78
CA GLY A 964 -34.22 16.65 -46.34
C GLY A 964 -35.16 15.91 -45.38
N ALA A 965 -36.22 15.28 -45.91
CA ALA A 965 -37.18 14.54 -45.09
C ALA A 965 -36.60 13.20 -44.63
N GLY A 966 -36.63 12.93 -43.32
CA GLY A 966 -36.18 11.69 -42.68
C GLY A 966 -36.35 11.72 -41.17
#